data_AF-A0A452ZIN3-F1
#
_entry.id   AF-A0A452ZIN3-F1
#
_cell.length_a   1.000
_cell.length_b   1.000
_cell.length_c   1.000
_cell.angle_alpha   90.00
_cell.angle_beta   90.00
_cell.angle_gamma   90.00
#
_symmetry.space_group_name_H-M   'P 1'
#
loop_
_entity.id
_entity.type
_entity.pdbx_description
1 polymer ?
#
loop_
_entity_poly.entity_id
_entity_poly.type
_entity_poly.pdbx_seq_one_letter_code
_entity_poly.pdbx_strand_id
1 'polypeptide(L)'
;TESHFDLTCTAVISDKCNRAHLPGHIQQQLLDQLMEFEGFMASNEQLEKVDLCTLVYRCSLLCNLIHCALLSRAIEENSLFLKELFGHVTGIIKYIISMVMKKHEELSHGLTSVGSAFETAGSILSSFQTFLSAPIFRLRSVSNRASSVLIKGVTVLLDELLVEFSQLFSRLSSSANNSDSENTSKMLPISSVNLSEDLNPFVDHKSVVDMDFDMTDSGEVDSITASGSGSIGISSRLLEWKLELVGVISTFFSVSAPHTWEILYNLVEKESDVKVSHAILLNLCQNISASSKSLSSVVHLIFDMREKCASLLLGSADCLTHVHALLRTLMVTRDVGQNTDGKLQAYNEVSNENQDILLDLVTKGTEISITDWFFRIMLIDCITHFIHLFPDGAQDMIGHFLNMLHDTDYRVRLYLARKMVVLFETWEGHDELFRDVCSNIGVKMVQFSSEIPVKSREVLAVGPQSVPVIETVLITLAHLSVHSEEVEFECAFMISAVAAIQPSQRKLEYALFDSISRKLSYASRSKYLDQLMGPILFRWVACEVSLVSLVKVQEMFGFDTAKPKEFIEHICPWLLSFLILRGDAAGLNWISKTLLQPLSAVIKGYFVQIFGLCIAAKNGTGPEKDLAETVLYESLLQLGEISEFERDDLIRKHMVSIVGVLLTVSSTARQSELPYFSREILARTIKQVVDGFMDTADDDSADTVVIDKVNIFRADRVFKVFCFFTCSMFI
;
A
#
# COMPACT_ATOMS: atom_id res chain seq x y z
N THR A 1 38.90 16.52 14.75
CA THR A 1 38.90 15.09 15.12
C THR A 1 38.02 14.96 16.35
N GLU A 2 36.72 15.01 16.10
CA GLU A 2 35.63 14.84 17.06
C GLU A 2 34.71 13.81 16.41
N SER A 3 34.45 12.70 17.12
CA SER A 3 33.57 11.63 16.67
C SER A 3 32.19 11.83 17.30
N HIS A 4 31.25 12.29 16.48
CA HIS A 4 29.82 12.20 16.74
C HIS A 4 29.40 10.73 16.79
N PHE A 5 28.77 10.32 17.88
CA PHE A 5 28.01 9.07 17.96
C PHE A 5 26.52 9.42 17.86
N ASP A 6 25.98 9.31 16.65
CA ASP A 6 24.54 9.19 16.42
C ASP A 6 24.10 7.77 16.79
N LEU A 7 23.12 7.66 17.69
CA LEU A 7 22.46 6.41 18.06
C LEU A 7 20.96 6.52 17.74
N THR A 8 20.65 6.57 16.45
CA THR A 8 19.30 6.25 15.93
C THR A 8 19.21 4.74 15.77
N CYS A 9 18.48 4.06 16.65
CA CYS A 9 18.24 2.62 16.54
C CYS A 9 16.73 2.34 16.39
N THR A 10 16.20 2.64 15.21
CA THR A 10 14.93 2.08 14.70
C THR A 10 15.27 0.92 13.77
N ALA A 11 15.59 -0.22 14.36
CA ALA A 11 15.61 -1.49 13.66
C ALA A 11 14.60 -2.42 14.34
N VAL A 12 13.72 -3.02 13.54
CA VAL A 12 12.77 -4.06 13.94
C VAL A 12 13.56 -5.19 14.61
N ILE A 13 13.59 -5.20 15.94
CA ILE A 13 14.16 -6.31 16.70
C ILE A 13 13.15 -7.44 16.62
N SER A 14 13.38 -8.36 15.69
CA SER A 14 12.63 -9.61 15.62
C SER A 14 12.61 -10.30 16.99
N ASP A 15 11.51 -10.97 17.29
CA ASP A 15 11.25 -11.79 18.49
C ASP A 15 12.23 -12.99 18.65
N LYS A 16 13.30 -13.02 17.85
CA LYS A 16 14.40 -13.99 17.83
C LYS A 16 15.74 -13.34 18.18
N CYS A 17 15.79 -12.39 19.11
CA CYS A 17 17.05 -12.01 19.76
C CYS A 17 17.50 -13.11 20.75
N ASN A 18 17.70 -14.31 20.23
CA ASN A 18 18.31 -15.41 20.96
C ASN A 18 19.80 -15.12 21.12
N ARG A 19 20.18 -14.69 22.33
CA ARG A 19 21.50 -14.90 22.94
C ARG A 19 22.69 -14.28 22.19
N ALA A 20 22.77 -12.96 22.12
CA ALA A 20 24.06 -12.31 21.91
C ALA A 20 24.91 -12.45 23.18
N HIS A 21 25.99 -13.23 23.12
CA HIS A 21 26.94 -13.37 24.23
C HIS A 21 27.86 -12.15 24.27
N LEU A 22 27.72 -11.30 25.30
CA LEU A 22 28.70 -10.24 25.55
C LEU A 22 30.04 -10.86 26.00
N PRO A 23 31.19 -10.48 25.43
CA PRO A 23 32.50 -10.93 25.89
C PRO A 23 32.72 -10.62 27.38
N GLY A 24 33.32 -11.54 28.13
CA GLY A 24 33.47 -11.44 29.60
C GLY A 24 34.19 -10.18 30.10
N HIS A 25 35.10 -9.60 29.31
CA HIS A 25 35.78 -8.35 29.67
C HIS A 25 34.86 -7.12 29.63
N ILE A 26 33.91 -7.09 28.69
CA ILE A 26 32.89 -6.03 28.61
C ILE A 26 31.90 -6.19 29.76
N GLN A 27 31.52 -7.44 30.09
CA GLN A 27 30.64 -7.74 31.21
C GLN A 27 31.23 -7.28 32.56
N GLN A 28 32.52 -7.53 32.79
CA GLN A 28 33.21 -7.14 34.02
C GLN A 28 33.29 -5.60 34.16
N GLN A 29 33.64 -4.90 33.08
CA GLN A 29 33.77 -3.44 33.08
C GLN A 29 32.40 -2.74 33.25
N LEU A 30 31.33 -3.31 32.69
CA LEU A 30 29.97 -2.85 32.91
C LEU A 30 29.53 -3.06 34.36
N LEU A 31 29.91 -4.20 34.96
CA LEU A 31 29.61 -4.50 36.36
C LEU A 31 30.37 -3.56 37.32
N ASP A 32 31.63 -3.26 37.03
CA ASP A 32 32.42 -2.31 37.84
C ASP A 32 31.85 -0.89 37.76
N GLN A 33 31.45 -0.43 36.57
CA GLN A 33 30.74 0.85 36.40
C GLN A 33 29.38 0.89 37.09
N LEU A 34 28.65 -0.23 37.11
CA LEU A 34 27.38 -0.38 37.81
C LEU A 34 27.55 -0.28 39.34
N MET A 35 28.61 -0.89 39.90
CA MET A 35 28.94 -0.81 41.33
C MET A 35 29.45 0.59 41.72
N GLU A 36 30.22 1.26 40.85
CA GLU A 36 30.67 2.64 41.07
C GLU A 36 29.48 3.63 41.04
N PHE A 37 28.48 3.36 40.20
CA PHE A 37 27.24 4.12 40.13
C PHE A 37 26.36 3.97 41.38
N GLU A 38 26.34 2.79 42.02
CA GLU A 38 25.70 2.58 43.32
C GLU A 38 26.30 3.49 44.41
N GLY A 39 27.64 3.57 44.45
CA GLY A 39 28.36 4.47 45.36
C GLY A 39 28.05 5.96 45.09
N PHE A 40 27.88 6.34 43.83
CA PHE A 40 27.45 7.69 43.44
C PHE A 40 26.02 8.00 43.90
N MET A 41 25.10 7.05 43.77
CA MET A 41 23.69 7.20 44.17
C MET A 41 23.51 7.28 45.70
N ALA A 42 24.24 6.47 46.47
CA ALA A 42 24.22 6.48 47.94
C ALA A 42 24.72 7.82 48.54
N SER A 43 25.54 8.57 47.80
CA SER A 43 26.08 9.87 48.24
C SER A 43 25.12 11.06 48.05
N ASN A 44 24.01 10.88 47.31
CA ASN A 44 23.17 11.95 46.79
C ASN A 44 21.74 11.95 47.39
N GLU A 45 21.63 11.71 48.70
CA GLU A 45 20.40 11.51 49.50
C GLU A 45 19.38 12.68 49.54
N GLN A 46 19.48 13.72 48.71
CA GLN A 46 18.47 14.80 48.67
C GLN A 46 17.49 14.64 47.50
N LEU A 47 16.65 13.58 47.54
CA LEU A 47 15.50 13.44 46.62
C LEU A 47 14.56 14.66 46.69
N GLU A 48 14.48 15.32 47.86
CA GLU A 48 13.56 16.44 48.14
C GLU A 48 13.78 17.72 47.32
N LYS A 49 14.91 17.87 46.61
CA LYS A 49 15.23 19.06 45.81
C LYS A 49 15.30 18.81 44.30
N VAL A 50 15.05 17.58 43.88
CA VAL A 50 15.20 17.17 42.48
C VAL A 50 13.85 17.31 41.77
N ASP A 51 13.89 17.80 40.54
CA ASP A 51 12.68 17.97 39.74
C ASP A 51 12.16 16.63 39.18
N LEU A 52 10.88 16.62 38.77
CA LEU A 52 10.23 15.38 38.33
C LEU A 52 10.94 14.74 37.12
N CYS A 53 11.30 15.55 36.11
CA CYS A 53 11.99 15.06 34.92
C CYS A 53 13.30 14.34 35.27
N THR A 54 14.13 14.91 36.15
CA THR A 54 15.39 14.26 36.54
C THR A 54 15.15 12.96 37.29
N LEU A 55 14.12 12.87 38.13
CA LEU A 55 13.76 11.63 38.82
C LEU A 55 13.34 10.54 37.82
N VAL A 56 12.55 10.90 36.80
CA VAL A 56 12.10 9.96 35.76
C VAL A 56 13.27 9.51 34.87
N TYR A 57 14.19 10.41 34.49
CA TYR A 57 15.40 10.03 33.76
C TYR A 57 16.32 9.11 34.57
N ARG A 58 16.45 9.34 35.89
CA ARG A 58 17.16 8.41 36.79
C ARG A 58 16.54 7.02 36.77
N CYS A 59 15.20 6.93 36.81
CA CYS A 59 14.50 5.65 36.66
C CYS A 59 14.77 4.99 35.30
N SER A 60 14.74 5.74 34.20
CA SER A 60 15.06 5.22 32.86
C SER A 60 16.48 4.66 32.78
N LEU A 61 17.46 5.40 33.27
CA LEU A 61 18.86 4.95 33.31
C LEU A 61 18.99 3.65 34.11
N LEU A 62 18.43 3.61 35.33
CA LEU A 62 18.46 2.42 36.18
C LEU A 62 17.77 1.21 35.52
N CYS A 63 16.63 1.41 34.85
CA CYS A 63 15.94 0.34 34.13
C CYS A 63 16.74 -0.21 32.95
N ASN A 64 17.45 0.63 32.20
CA ASN A 64 18.35 0.20 31.13
C ASN A 64 19.56 -0.56 31.69
N LEU A 65 20.13 -0.09 32.80
CA LEU A 65 21.22 -0.76 33.51
C LEU A 65 20.79 -2.15 34.01
N ILE A 66 19.60 -2.27 34.60
CA ILE A 66 19.02 -3.55 35.01
C ILE A 66 18.79 -4.45 33.79
N HIS A 67 18.32 -3.92 32.66
CA HIS A 67 18.14 -4.69 31.44
C HIS A 67 19.47 -5.28 30.93
N CYS A 68 20.54 -4.47 30.85
CA CYS A 68 21.88 -4.92 30.46
C CYS A 68 22.45 -5.99 31.41
N ALA A 69 22.21 -5.82 32.72
CA ALA A 69 22.58 -6.78 33.74
C ALA A 69 21.86 -8.14 33.58
N LEU A 70 20.56 -8.12 33.29
CA LEU A 70 19.77 -9.33 33.02
C LEU A 70 20.22 -10.05 31.75
N LEU A 71 20.57 -9.31 30.70
CA LEU A 71 21.00 -9.88 29.42
C LEU A 71 22.39 -10.55 29.50
N SER A 72 23.25 -10.04 30.40
CA SER A 72 24.63 -10.50 30.53
C SER A 72 24.76 -11.88 31.19
N ARG A 73 23.71 -12.45 31.84
CA ARG A 73 23.74 -13.69 32.65
C ARG A 73 24.82 -13.76 33.75
N ALA A 74 25.72 -12.78 33.82
CA ALA A 74 26.80 -12.65 34.81
C ALA A 74 26.26 -12.49 36.25
N ILE A 75 24.97 -12.21 36.40
CA ILE A 75 24.30 -11.98 37.69
C ILE A 75 23.28 -13.08 37.99
N GLU A 76 23.65 -14.35 37.78
CA GLU A 76 22.97 -15.45 38.48
C GLU A 76 23.45 -15.59 39.93
N GLU A 77 24.66 -15.09 40.28
CA GLU A 77 25.25 -15.22 41.61
C GLU A 77 25.04 -14.01 42.54
N ASN A 78 24.86 -12.79 42.02
CA ASN A 78 24.65 -11.56 42.83
C ASN A 78 23.18 -11.09 42.86
N SER A 79 22.28 -11.93 43.39
CA SER A 79 20.85 -11.60 43.55
C SER A 79 20.56 -10.39 44.46
N LEU A 80 21.53 -9.93 45.25
CA LEU A 80 21.41 -8.79 46.16
C LEU A 80 21.52 -7.45 45.42
N PHE A 81 22.51 -7.29 44.53
CA PHE A 81 22.73 -6.06 43.76
C PHE A 81 21.52 -5.71 42.86
N LEU A 82 20.97 -6.70 42.15
CA LEU A 82 19.74 -6.48 41.37
C LEU A 82 18.56 -6.08 42.25
N LYS A 83 18.39 -6.70 43.43
CA LYS A 83 17.33 -6.34 44.38
C LYS A 83 17.48 -4.91 44.88
N GLU A 84 18.71 -4.44 45.10
CA GLU A 84 19.04 -3.09 45.54
C GLU A 84 18.76 -2.06 44.44
N LEU A 85 19.17 -2.31 43.20
CA LEU A 85 18.81 -1.47 42.04
C LEU A 85 17.30 -1.39 41.82
N PHE A 86 16.59 -2.53 41.89
CA PHE A 86 15.12 -2.53 41.87
C PHE A 86 14.54 -1.78 43.08
N GLY A 87 15.17 -1.89 44.25
CA GLY A 87 14.85 -1.13 45.46
C GLY A 87 14.94 0.39 45.24
N HIS A 88 15.99 0.86 44.57
CA HIS A 88 16.14 2.27 44.20
C HIS A 88 15.09 2.71 43.19
N VAL A 89 14.84 1.93 42.12
CA VAL A 89 13.79 2.24 41.14
C VAL A 89 12.43 2.34 41.81
N THR A 90 12.06 1.35 42.64
CA THR A 90 10.79 1.35 43.37
C THR A 90 10.71 2.49 44.39
N GLY A 91 11.82 2.85 45.06
CA GLY A 91 11.90 3.99 45.96
C GLY A 91 11.69 5.34 45.25
N ILE A 92 12.30 5.53 44.08
CA ILE A 92 12.11 6.74 43.28
C ILE A 92 10.66 6.81 42.76
N ILE A 93 10.08 5.71 42.27
CA ILE A 93 8.67 5.69 41.83
C ILE A 93 7.73 6.06 42.98
N LYS A 94 7.92 5.49 44.19
CA LYS A 94 7.11 5.86 45.38
C LYS A 94 7.23 7.33 45.73
N TYR A 95 8.43 7.90 45.60
CA TYR A 95 8.64 9.33 45.80
C TYR A 95 7.89 10.17 44.76
N ILE A 96 7.95 9.77 43.47
CA ILE A 96 7.17 10.40 42.39
C ILE A 96 5.66 10.34 42.69
N ILE A 97 5.14 9.19 43.13
CA ILE A 97 3.72 9.04 43.54
C ILE A 97 3.38 10.06 44.63
N SER A 98 4.21 10.17 45.67
CA SER A 98 4.00 11.15 46.74
C SER A 98 4.02 12.60 46.24
N MET A 99 4.88 12.92 45.27
CA MET A 99 4.90 14.25 44.65
C MET A 99 3.60 14.55 43.88
N VAL A 100 3.09 13.59 43.11
CA VAL A 100 1.83 13.73 42.35
C VAL A 100 0.64 13.84 43.30
N MET A 101 0.58 13.00 44.35
CA MET A 101 -0.47 13.07 45.39
C MET A 101 -0.50 14.44 46.08
N LYS A 102 0.67 14.97 46.48
CA LYS A 102 0.76 16.29 47.11
C LYS A 102 0.20 17.38 46.20
N LYS A 103 0.43 17.30 44.88
CA LYS A 103 -0.12 18.25 43.91
C LYS A 103 -1.63 18.13 43.76
N HIS A 104 -2.15 16.92 43.75
CA HIS A 104 -3.58 16.67 43.79
C HIS A 104 -4.24 17.30 45.04
N GLU A 105 -3.61 17.20 46.21
CA GLU A 105 -4.08 17.85 47.45
C GLU A 105 -3.99 19.39 47.39
N GLU A 106 -2.89 19.95 46.88
CA GLU A 106 -2.72 21.41 46.71
C GLU A 106 -3.80 22.02 45.81
N LEU A 107 -4.14 21.34 44.71
CA LEU A 107 -5.25 21.71 43.81
C LEU A 107 -6.61 21.62 44.50
N SER A 108 -6.79 20.66 45.42
CA SER A 108 -8.03 20.48 46.19
C SER A 108 -8.30 21.63 47.16
N HIS A 109 -7.27 22.38 47.56
CA HIS A 109 -7.37 23.52 48.48
C HIS A 109 -7.47 24.89 47.80
N GLY A 110 -7.60 24.94 46.47
CA GLY A 110 -7.84 26.18 45.72
C GLY A 110 -6.64 27.13 45.64
N LEU A 111 -5.42 26.65 45.88
CA LEU A 111 -4.21 27.46 45.76
C LEU A 111 -3.84 27.65 44.28
N THR A 112 -3.89 28.91 43.80
CA THR A 112 -3.73 29.30 42.39
C THR A 112 -2.31 29.23 41.82
N SER A 113 -1.33 28.65 42.52
CA SER A 113 0.03 28.50 42.00
C SER A 113 0.20 27.15 41.29
N VAL A 114 -0.50 26.95 40.16
CA VAL A 114 -0.38 25.73 39.35
C VAL A 114 1.04 25.59 38.75
N GLY A 115 1.80 26.67 38.58
CA GLY A 115 3.06 26.66 37.82
C GLY A 115 4.31 26.05 38.47
N SER A 116 4.46 26.01 39.80
CA SER A 116 5.83 25.99 40.37
C SER A 116 6.56 24.65 40.47
N ALA A 117 5.93 23.50 40.22
CA ALA A 117 6.58 22.18 40.43
C ALA A 117 6.82 21.35 39.16
N PHE A 118 6.14 21.70 38.07
CA PHE A 118 6.29 21.08 36.75
C PHE A 118 6.90 22.07 35.73
N GLU A 119 7.20 23.32 36.13
CA GLU A 119 8.08 24.24 35.40
C GLU A 119 9.53 23.76 35.52
N THR A 120 9.85 22.69 34.81
CA THR A 120 11.19 22.11 34.71
C THR A 120 11.85 22.51 33.40
N ALA A 121 13.18 22.59 33.37
CA ALA A 121 13.93 22.90 32.16
C ALA A 121 13.84 21.81 31.06
N GLY A 122 13.11 20.71 31.31
CA GLY A 122 12.88 19.60 30.39
C GLY A 122 11.41 19.20 30.28
N SER A 123 11.07 18.45 29.22
CA SER A 123 9.71 17.98 28.93
C SER A 123 9.35 16.73 29.74
N ILE A 124 8.28 16.80 30.54
CA ILE A 124 7.79 15.69 31.36
C ILE A 124 7.36 14.51 30.49
N LEU A 125 6.61 14.79 29.42
CA LEU A 125 6.22 13.79 28.43
C LEU A 125 7.41 12.98 27.90
N SER A 126 8.47 13.67 27.44
CA SER A 126 9.65 13.01 26.89
C SER A 126 10.38 12.12 27.91
N SER A 127 10.41 12.56 29.18
CA SER A 127 11.03 11.78 30.27
C SER A 127 10.27 10.48 30.53
N PHE A 128 8.94 10.53 30.58
CA PHE A 128 8.09 9.35 30.77
C PHE A 128 8.12 8.42 29.55
N GLN A 129 8.10 8.96 28.33
CA GLN A 129 8.28 8.18 27.10
C GLN A 129 9.59 7.38 27.13
N THR A 130 10.69 8.02 27.53
CA THR A 130 12.02 7.38 27.62
C THR A 130 12.06 6.32 28.72
N PHE A 131 11.43 6.59 29.87
CA PHE A 131 11.38 5.65 30.98
C PHE A 131 10.55 4.40 30.67
N LEU A 132 9.31 4.58 30.20
CA LEU A 132 8.37 3.47 29.99
C LEU A 132 8.67 2.68 28.70
N SER A 133 9.42 3.26 27.77
CA SER A 133 9.97 2.52 26.62
C SER A 133 11.18 1.64 26.97
N ALA A 134 11.64 1.63 28.23
CA ALA A 134 12.80 0.83 28.61
C ALA A 134 12.59 -0.67 28.30
N PRO A 135 13.58 -1.35 27.68
CA PRO A 135 13.44 -2.74 27.24
C PRO A 135 13.12 -3.74 28.37
N ILE A 136 13.36 -3.37 29.62
CA ILE A 136 13.02 -4.16 30.80
C ILE A 136 11.53 -4.54 30.86
N PHE A 137 10.63 -3.69 30.37
CA PHE A 137 9.20 -3.92 30.39
C PHE A 137 8.72 -4.89 29.29
N ARG A 138 9.53 -5.10 28.25
CA ARG A 138 9.25 -6.04 27.14
C ARG A 138 9.73 -7.47 27.39
N LEU A 139 10.55 -7.70 28.43
CA LEU A 139 11.15 -9.00 28.78
C LEU A 139 10.19 -10.05 29.38
N ARG A 140 8.87 -9.81 29.35
CA ARG A 140 7.84 -10.65 30.02
C ARG A 140 7.88 -12.13 29.62
N SER A 141 8.40 -12.49 28.44
CA SER A 141 8.43 -13.87 27.94
C SER A 141 9.73 -14.65 28.22
N VAL A 142 10.82 -14.00 28.64
CA VAL A 142 12.17 -14.62 28.62
C VAL A 142 12.83 -14.78 30.01
N SER A 143 12.27 -14.19 31.09
CA SER A 143 12.99 -14.07 32.37
C SER A 143 12.70 -15.15 33.44
N ASN A 144 13.71 -15.40 34.28
CA ASN A 144 13.72 -16.35 35.41
C ASN A 144 12.65 -16.00 36.48
N ARG A 145 12.19 -16.96 37.29
CA ARG A 145 11.04 -16.78 38.23
C ARG A 145 11.24 -15.65 39.27
N ALA A 146 12.47 -15.28 39.61
CA ALA A 146 12.77 -14.24 40.60
C ALA A 146 12.76 -12.82 40.00
N SER A 147 13.25 -12.63 38.78
CA SER A 147 13.22 -11.34 38.08
C SER A 147 11.81 -10.95 37.67
N SER A 148 10.95 -11.93 37.37
CA SER A 148 9.53 -11.67 37.06
C SER A 148 8.75 -11.10 38.27
N VAL A 149 9.11 -11.49 39.50
CA VAL A 149 8.49 -10.95 40.73
C VAL A 149 8.89 -9.49 40.95
N LEU A 150 10.17 -9.14 40.74
CA LEU A 150 10.66 -7.77 40.90
C LEU A 150 10.09 -6.83 39.83
N ILE A 151 10.07 -7.27 38.56
CA ILE A 151 9.44 -6.51 37.47
C ILE A 151 7.94 -6.32 37.74
N LYS A 152 7.23 -7.35 38.24
CA LYS A 152 5.83 -7.22 38.65
C LYS A 152 5.65 -6.18 39.77
N GLY A 153 6.56 -6.11 40.74
CA GLY A 153 6.55 -5.09 41.79
C GLY A 153 6.69 -3.66 41.24
N VAL A 154 7.58 -3.46 40.26
CA VAL A 154 7.69 -2.17 39.55
C VAL A 154 6.41 -1.86 38.76
N THR A 155 5.86 -2.82 38.02
CA THR A 155 4.60 -2.63 37.28
C THR A 155 3.44 -2.21 38.18
N VAL A 156 3.29 -2.81 39.37
CA VAL A 156 2.24 -2.42 40.33
C VAL A 156 2.38 -0.96 40.79
N LEU A 157 3.61 -0.51 41.05
CA LEU A 157 3.84 0.90 41.40
C LEU A 157 3.61 1.84 40.21
N LEU A 158 3.85 1.39 38.99
CA LEU A 158 3.49 2.15 37.79
C LEU A 158 1.97 2.22 37.59
N ASP A 159 1.23 1.16 37.92
CA ASP A 159 -0.24 1.18 37.93
C ASP A 159 -0.76 2.18 39.01
N GLU A 160 -0.16 2.19 40.19
CA GLU A 160 -0.48 3.17 41.26
C GLU A 160 -0.20 4.61 40.80
N LEU A 161 0.95 4.85 40.17
CA LEU A 161 1.31 6.16 39.62
C LEU A 161 0.35 6.60 38.50
N LEU A 162 -0.07 5.68 37.64
CA LEU A 162 -1.06 5.92 36.58
C LEU A 162 -2.42 6.35 37.18
N VAL A 163 -2.87 5.68 38.25
CA VAL A 163 -4.08 6.07 38.99
C VAL A 163 -3.95 7.49 39.54
N GLU A 164 -2.82 7.86 40.13
CA GLU A 164 -2.61 9.21 40.66
C GLU A 164 -2.61 10.29 39.56
N PHE A 165 -2.02 10.02 38.39
CA PHE A 165 -2.14 10.92 37.24
C PHE A 165 -3.59 11.09 36.77
N SER A 166 -4.40 10.02 36.81
CA SER A 166 -5.82 10.09 36.44
C SER A 166 -6.66 10.93 37.42
N GLN A 167 -6.34 10.87 38.72
CA GLN A 167 -7.00 11.68 39.74
C GLN A 167 -6.62 13.16 39.58
N LEU A 168 -5.34 13.44 39.35
CA LEU A 168 -4.85 14.78 39.05
C LEU A 168 -5.58 15.38 37.84
N PHE A 169 -5.68 14.62 36.74
CA PHE A 169 -6.42 15.03 35.54
C PHE A 169 -7.90 15.32 35.86
N SER A 170 -8.59 14.40 36.55
CA SER A 170 -10.01 14.55 36.89
C SER A 170 -10.30 15.82 37.70
N ARG A 171 -9.38 16.21 38.60
CA ARG A 171 -9.50 17.47 39.36
C ARG A 171 -9.35 18.69 38.49
N LEU A 172 -8.35 18.71 37.60
CA LEU A 172 -8.17 19.80 36.64
C LEU A 172 -9.42 20.01 35.77
N SER A 173 -10.08 18.93 35.36
CA SER A 173 -11.33 18.99 34.60
C SER A 173 -12.52 19.49 35.41
N SER A 174 -12.63 19.11 36.69
CA SER A 174 -13.68 19.61 37.59
C SER A 174 -13.52 21.09 37.96
N SER A 175 -12.28 21.61 38.04
CA SER A 175 -12.00 23.01 38.41
C SER A 175 -12.39 24.00 37.30
N ALA A 176 -12.42 23.57 36.04
CA ALA A 176 -12.74 24.41 34.88
C ALA A 176 -14.25 24.62 34.70
N ASN A 177 -15.09 23.66 35.09
CA ASN A 177 -16.55 23.72 34.91
C ASN A 177 -17.27 24.72 35.86
N ASN A 178 -16.53 25.42 36.73
CA ASN A 178 -17.08 26.40 37.67
C ASN A 178 -16.87 27.87 37.24
N SER A 179 -16.29 28.13 36.05
CA SER A 179 -16.16 29.49 35.50
C SER A 179 -16.92 29.61 34.19
N ASP A 180 -18.17 30.06 34.25
CA ASP A 180 -18.93 30.51 33.10
C ASP A 180 -18.24 31.72 32.44
N SER A 181 -17.76 31.57 31.21
CA SER A 181 -17.80 32.66 30.23
C SER A 181 -17.71 32.12 28.81
N GLU A 182 -18.77 32.32 28.04
CA GLU A 182 -18.76 32.28 26.58
C GLU A 182 -17.62 33.18 26.07
N ASN A 183 -16.69 32.62 25.29
CA ASN A 183 -15.89 33.43 24.38
C ASN A 183 -15.55 32.62 23.13
N THR A 184 -16.32 32.91 22.09
CA THR A 184 -16.00 32.63 20.69
C THR A 184 -14.76 33.42 20.28
N SER A 185 -13.61 32.78 20.08
CA SER A 185 -12.59 33.38 19.20
C SER A 185 -11.60 32.38 18.59
N LYS A 186 -11.63 32.38 17.25
CA LYS A 186 -10.54 32.25 16.28
C LYS A 186 -9.47 31.20 16.54
N MET A 187 -9.66 30.11 15.81
CA MET A 187 -8.76 29.00 15.59
C MET A 187 -7.49 29.43 14.84
N LEU A 188 -6.32 29.06 15.37
CA LEU A 188 -5.07 28.95 14.62
C LEU A 188 -4.79 27.45 14.40
N PRO A 189 -4.30 27.03 13.22
CA PRO A 189 -3.91 25.65 12.98
C PRO A 189 -2.63 25.36 13.79
N ILE A 190 -2.64 24.31 14.60
CA ILE A 190 -1.41 23.84 15.24
C ILE A 190 -0.72 22.86 14.29
N SER A 191 0.56 23.14 14.09
CA SER A 191 1.56 22.27 13.48
C SER A 191 1.48 20.86 14.05
N SER A 192 1.23 19.91 13.15
CA SER A 192 1.33 18.47 13.35
C SER A 192 2.51 18.07 14.24
N VAL A 193 2.21 17.52 15.43
CA VAL A 193 3.13 16.64 16.15
C VAL A 193 3.28 15.39 15.28
N ASN A 194 4.44 15.27 14.63
CA ASN A 194 5.00 14.07 13.98
C ASN A 194 4.02 13.07 13.33
N LEU A 195 3.13 13.56 12.46
CA LEU A 195 2.34 12.71 11.55
C LEU A 195 3.10 12.33 10.27
N SER A 196 4.36 12.77 10.14
CA SER A 196 5.16 12.60 8.91
C SER A 196 5.97 11.30 8.85
N GLU A 197 6.23 10.61 9.96
CA GLU A 197 7.20 9.49 9.96
C GLU A 197 6.60 8.14 9.54
N ASP A 198 5.26 8.00 9.57
CA ASP A 198 4.63 6.67 9.49
C ASP A 198 3.76 6.42 8.23
N LEU A 199 3.91 7.23 7.17
CA LEU A 199 3.11 7.11 5.93
C LEU A 199 3.84 6.46 4.74
N ASN A 200 5.05 5.92 4.92
CA ASN A 200 5.77 5.23 3.84
C ASN A 200 5.94 3.73 4.12
N PRO A 201 5.09 2.86 3.57
CA PRO A 201 5.46 1.47 3.33
C PRO A 201 6.21 1.41 1.99
N PHE A 202 7.50 1.03 2.03
CA PHE A 202 8.37 0.76 0.87
C PHE A 202 8.85 1.95 0.02
N VAL A 203 9.90 2.68 0.46
CA VAL A 203 10.91 3.25 -0.46
C VAL A 203 12.29 3.26 0.22
N ASP A 204 13.24 2.60 -0.43
CA ASP A 204 14.67 2.58 -0.14
C ASP A 204 15.24 4.01 -0.05
N HIS A 205 15.88 4.37 1.06
CA HIS A 205 16.34 5.73 1.33
C HIS A 205 17.38 6.20 0.32
N LYS A 206 17.00 7.16 -0.53
CA LYS A 206 17.93 8.12 -1.15
C LYS A 206 17.48 9.54 -0.84
N SER A 207 18.33 10.19 -0.05
CA SER A 207 18.37 11.61 0.27
C SER A 207 18.01 12.51 -0.92
N VAL A 208 16.99 13.35 -0.77
CA VAL A 208 16.82 14.56 -1.58
C VAL A 208 17.26 15.73 -0.72
N VAL A 209 18.46 16.20 -1.05
CA VAL A 209 19.01 17.50 -0.70
C VAL A 209 18.43 18.51 -1.70
N ASP A 210 17.91 19.63 -1.20
CA ASP A 210 17.80 20.94 -1.86
C ASP A 210 16.75 21.78 -1.11
N MET A 211 16.83 23.10 -0.95
CA MET A 211 17.86 24.11 -1.21
C MET A 211 17.35 25.38 -0.48
N ASP A 212 18.26 26.25 -0.06
CA ASP A 212 18.00 27.48 0.69
C ASP A 212 16.99 28.44 0.03
N PHE A 213 16.20 29.13 0.86
CA PHE A 213 15.58 30.40 0.52
C PHE A 213 15.96 31.44 1.58
N ASP A 214 17.01 32.21 1.28
CA ASP A 214 17.16 33.57 1.79
C ASP A 214 16.13 34.48 1.12
N MET A 215 15.50 35.37 1.90
CA MET A 215 15.39 36.80 1.55
C MET A 215 14.68 37.61 2.65
N THR A 216 15.42 38.62 3.10
CA THR A 216 15.06 39.98 3.53
C THR A 216 14.42 40.25 4.90
N ASP A 217 15.29 40.78 5.77
CA ASP A 217 15.10 41.97 6.61
C ASP A 217 13.76 42.69 6.49
N SER A 218 13.00 42.69 7.58
CA SER A 218 12.07 43.79 7.87
C SER A 218 12.01 44.09 9.37
N GLY A 219 12.68 45.19 9.72
CA GLY A 219 12.23 46.17 10.71
C GLY A 219 12.15 45.74 12.17
N GLU A 220 13.19 46.08 12.93
CA GLU A 220 13.07 46.46 14.34
C GLU A 220 11.88 47.42 14.52
N VAL A 221 10.92 47.06 15.37
CA VAL A 221 9.93 47.98 15.91
C VAL A 221 9.89 47.81 17.42
N ASP A 222 10.16 48.94 18.08
CA ASP A 222 10.32 49.15 19.50
C ASP A 222 9.20 48.59 20.38
N SER A 223 9.64 48.16 21.55
CA SER A 223 8.87 47.91 22.76
C SER A 223 8.02 49.12 23.18
N ILE A 224 6.69 48.97 23.18
CA ILE A 224 5.78 49.90 23.88
C ILE A 224 4.70 49.11 24.64
N THR A 225 4.93 49.04 25.96
CA THR A 225 4.00 49.05 27.09
C THR A 225 2.71 48.20 27.08
N ALA A 226 2.64 47.36 28.11
CA ALA A 226 1.45 46.76 28.69
C ALA A 226 0.26 47.72 28.87
N SER A 227 -0.92 47.29 28.41
CA SER A 227 -2.18 47.51 29.12
C SER A 227 -3.28 46.55 28.66
N GLY A 228 -3.78 45.71 29.58
CA GLY A 228 -5.20 45.32 29.64
C GLY A 228 -5.70 44.17 28.75
N SER A 229 -5.46 42.92 29.16
CA SER A 229 -6.43 41.80 29.06
C SER A 229 -5.89 40.58 29.84
N GLY A 230 -6.04 40.59 31.16
CA GLY A 230 -5.49 39.58 32.08
C GLY A 230 -6.23 38.24 32.15
N SER A 231 -6.96 37.83 31.11
CA SER A 231 -7.77 36.60 31.12
C SER A 231 -7.31 35.53 30.11
N ILE A 232 -6.52 35.89 29.10
CA ILE A 232 -6.20 35.00 27.98
C ILE A 232 -5.08 33.99 28.33
N GLY A 233 -4.18 34.30 29.26
CA GLY A 233 -3.01 33.46 29.56
C GLY A 233 -3.20 32.31 30.54
N ILE A 234 -4.34 32.25 31.25
CA ILE A 234 -4.60 31.19 32.27
C ILE A 234 -5.33 29.99 31.64
N SER A 235 -6.25 30.25 30.71
CA SER A 235 -7.00 29.21 30.00
C SER A 235 -6.13 28.41 29.02
N SER A 236 -5.21 29.06 28.30
CA SER A 236 -4.29 28.38 27.38
C SER A 236 -3.34 27.42 28.12
N ARG A 237 -2.81 27.84 29.26
CA ARG A 237 -1.92 27.00 30.09
C ARG A 237 -2.64 25.77 30.66
N LEU A 238 -3.90 25.91 31.08
CA LEU A 238 -4.67 24.78 31.60
C LEU A 238 -4.95 23.71 30.51
N LEU A 239 -5.25 24.15 29.29
CA LEU A 239 -5.44 23.26 28.15
C LEU A 239 -4.14 22.51 27.79
N GLU A 240 -3.01 23.23 27.72
CA GLU A 240 -1.69 22.64 27.47
C GLU A 240 -1.34 21.58 28.52
N TRP A 241 -1.63 21.85 29.80
CA TRP A 241 -1.41 20.91 30.90
C TRP A 241 -2.28 19.65 30.79
N LYS A 242 -3.57 19.80 30.45
CA LYS A 242 -4.45 18.64 30.21
C LYS A 242 -3.92 17.77 29.08
N LEU A 243 -3.45 18.37 27.98
CA LEU A 243 -2.90 17.64 26.84
C LEU A 243 -1.57 16.94 27.19
N GLU A 244 -0.68 17.59 27.94
CA GLU A 244 0.56 16.98 28.40
C GLU A 244 0.29 15.79 29.34
N LEU A 245 -0.67 15.92 30.26
CA LEU A 245 -1.08 14.83 31.14
C LEU A 245 -1.70 13.65 30.37
N VAL A 246 -2.54 13.92 29.35
CA VAL A 246 -3.03 12.86 28.46
C VAL A 246 -1.86 12.16 27.80
N GLY A 247 -0.90 12.91 27.26
CA GLY A 247 0.33 12.35 26.68
C GLY A 247 1.09 11.46 27.66
N VAL A 248 1.30 11.92 28.90
CA VAL A 248 1.98 11.15 29.96
C VAL A 248 1.20 9.88 30.29
N ILE A 249 -0.11 9.96 30.50
CA ILE A 249 -0.97 8.79 30.77
C ILE A 249 -0.86 7.79 29.62
N SER A 250 -0.90 8.25 28.37
CA SER A 250 -0.80 7.37 27.20
C SER A 250 0.53 6.62 27.09
N THR A 251 1.64 7.14 27.65
CA THR A 251 2.91 6.40 27.65
C THR A 251 2.84 5.06 28.41
N PHE A 252 1.89 4.91 29.35
CA PHE A 252 1.70 3.70 30.13
C PHE A 252 1.12 2.52 29.31
N PHE A 253 0.62 2.75 28.09
CA PHE A 253 0.21 1.67 27.18
C PHE A 253 1.34 0.64 26.95
N SER A 254 2.60 1.08 26.98
CA SER A 254 3.78 0.22 26.82
C SER A 254 3.99 -0.79 27.96
N VAL A 255 3.46 -0.51 29.15
CA VAL A 255 3.68 -1.33 30.37
C VAL A 255 2.38 -1.97 30.89
N SER A 256 1.27 -1.23 30.86
CA SER A 256 -0.03 -1.62 31.40
C SER A 256 -1.18 -1.21 30.47
N ALA A 257 -1.21 -1.80 29.27
CA ALA A 257 -2.19 -1.46 28.24
C ALA A 257 -3.67 -1.55 28.69
N PRO A 258 -4.15 -2.64 29.34
CA PRO A 258 -5.55 -2.75 29.72
C PRO A 258 -5.97 -1.69 30.75
N HIS A 259 -5.14 -1.43 31.76
CA HIS A 259 -5.46 -0.48 32.83
C HIS A 259 -5.40 0.97 32.32
N THR A 260 -4.42 1.29 31.48
CA THR A 260 -4.31 2.60 30.81
C THR A 260 -5.53 2.88 29.93
N TRP A 261 -5.99 1.85 29.19
CA TRP A 261 -7.18 1.97 28.35
C TRP A 261 -8.44 2.28 29.18
N GLU A 262 -8.68 1.54 30.26
CA GLU A 262 -9.84 1.76 31.14
C GLU A 262 -9.83 3.17 31.77
N ILE A 263 -8.66 3.65 32.18
CA ILE A 263 -8.54 5.01 32.74
C ILE A 263 -8.87 6.06 31.69
N LEU A 264 -8.26 6.00 30.50
CA LEU A 264 -8.53 6.97 29.44
C LEU A 264 -9.99 6.93 28.97
N TYR A 265 -10.59 5.74 28.88
CA TYR A 265 -12.02 5.58 28.55
C TYR A 265 -12.92 6.28 29.58
N ASN A 266 -12.65 6.11 30.87
CA ASN A 266 -13.42 6.78 31.93
C ASN A 266 -13.19 8.30 31.96
N LEU A 267 -12.03 8.77 31.51
CA LEU A 267 -11.71 10.20 31.45
C LEU A 267 -12.43 10.90 30.29
N VAL A 268 -12.50 10.28 29.10
CA VAL A 268 -13.16 10.90 27.93
C VAL A 268 -14.67 11.08 28.15
N GLU A 269 -15.34 10.16 28.85
CA GLU A 269 -16.77 10.31 29.18
C GLU A 269 -17.07 11.52 30.08
N LYS A 270 -16.08 11.95 30.89
CA LYS A 270 -16.22 13.02 31.89
C LYS A 270 -15.66 14.36 31.42
N GLU A 271 -14.90 14.39 30.34
CA GLU A 271 -14.21 15.59 29.86
C GLU A 271 -15.16 16.47 29.03
N SER A 272 -15.20 17.76 29.37
CA SER A 272 -16.02 18.77 28.69
C SER A 272 -15.26 19.47 27.56
N ASP A 273 -13.94 19.55 27.63
CA ASP A 273 -13.13 20.17 26.59
C ASP A 273 -12.99 19.26 25.36
N VAL A 274 -13.54 19.70 24.23
CA VAL A 274 -13.56 18.94 22.97
C VAL A 274 -12.16 18.57 22.48
N LYS A 275 -11.16 19.45 22.65
CA LYS A 275 -9.79 19.18 22.18
C LYS A 275 -9.11 18.10 23.02
N VAL A 276 -9.30 18.15 24.33
CA VAL A 276 -8.77 17.14 25.25
C VAL A 276 -9.46 15.80 25.03
N SER A 277 -10.78 15.80 24.84
CA SER A 277 -11.55 14.60 24.47
C SER A 277 -11.09 13.98 23.16
N HIS A 278 -10.78 14.79 22.13
CA HIS A 278 -10.20 14.29 20.88
C HIS A 278 -8.81 13.65 21.07
N ALA A 279 -7.95 14.24 21.91
CA ALA A 279 -6.63 13.69 22.19
C ALA A 279 -6.72 12.35 22.94
N ILE A 280 -7.63 12.24 23.92
CA ILE A 280 -7.88 10.98 24.63
C ILE A 280 -8.42 9.91 23.65
N LEU A 281 -9.43 10.27 22.85
CA LEU A 281 -10.04 9.34 21.89
C LEU A 281 -9.03 8.84 20.85
N LEU A 282 -8.14 9.70 20.36
CA LEU A 282 -7.09 9.30 19.42
C LEU A 282 -6.16 8.24 20.02
N ASN A 283 -5.75 8.43 21.27
CA ASN A 283 -4.91 7.46 21.98
C ASN A 283 -5.64 6.12 22.21
N LEU A 284 -6.96 6.16 22.47
CA LEU A 284 -7.79 4.95 22.58
C LEU A 284 -7.91 4.20 21.24
N CYS A 285 -8.09 4.91 20.13
CA CYS A 285 -8.12 4.32 18.78
C CYS A 285 -6.79 3.65 18.42
N GLN A 286 -5.67 4.32 18.72
CA GLN A 286 -4.33 3.80 18.43
C GLN A 286 -3.97 2.57 19.24
N ASN A 287 -4.51 2.41 20.46
CA ASN A 287 -4.14 1.36 21.41
C ASN A 287 -5.32 0.45 21.77
N ILE A 288 -6.13 0.07 20.79
CA ILE A 288 -7.30 -0.77 21.04
C ILE A 288 -6.91 -2.19 21.43
N SER A 289 -7.58 -2.74 22.45
CA SER A 289 -7.42 -4.14 22.81
C SER A 289 -8.16 -5.03 21.81
N ALA A 290 -7.71 -6.27 21.60
CA ALA A 290 -8.38 -7.22 20.70
C ALA A 290 -9.78 -7.69 21.19
N SER A 291 -10.40 -7.03 22.17
CA SER A 291 -11.72 -7.38 22.68
C SER A 291 -12.85 -6.66 21.94
N SER A 292 -13.87 -7.40 21.52
CA SER A 292 -15.07 -6.88 20.84
C SER A 292 -15.80 -5.80 21.64
N LYS A 293 -15.82 -5.90 22.97
CA LYS A 293 -16.40 -4.90 23.86
C LYS A 293 -15.66 -3.55 23.77
N SER A 294 -14.33 -3.56 23.80
CA SER A 294 -13.54 -2.32 23.71
C SER A 294 -13.71 -1.63 22.36
N LEU A 295 -13.85 -2.42 21.28
CA LEU A 295 -14.13 -1.92 19.94
C LEU A 295 -15.49 -1.22 19.87
N SER A 296 -16.55 -1.87 20.33
CA SER A 296 -17.90 -1.27 20.36
C SER A 296 -17.92 0.04 21.13
N SER A 297 -17.29 0.08 22.32
CA SER A 297 -17.20 1.28 23.13
C SER A 297 -16.49 2.45 22.42
N VAL A 298 -15.39 2.20 21.71
CA VAL A 298 -14.67 3.25 20.96
C VAL A 298 -15.46 3.70 19.74
N VAL A 299 -16.11 2.78 19.01
CA VAL A 299 -16.94 3.12 17.85
C VAL A 299 -18.09 4.05 18.26
N HIS A 300 -18.79 3.74 19.36
CA HIS A 300 -19.84 4.62 19.89
C HIS A 300 -19.30 5.96 20.38
N LEU A 301 -18.11 6.00 21.01
CA LEU A 301 -17.48 7.28 21.39
C LEU A 301 -17.17 8.17 20.19
N ILE A 302 -16.67 7.60 19.08
CA ILE A 302 -16.43 8.35 17.84
C ILE A 302 -17.75 8.92 17.31
N PHE A 303 -18.79 8.08 17.29
CA PHE A 303 -20.12 8.50 16.84
C PHE A 303 -20.70 9.64 17.70
N ASP A 304 -20.68 9.49 19.03
CA ASP A 304 -21.18 10.51 19.96
C ASP A 304 -20.41 11.83 19.86
N MET A 305 -19.08 11.75 19.71
CA MET A 305 -18.24 12.94 19.52
C MET A 305 -18.56 13.66 18.22
N ARG A 306 -18.84 12.92 17.14
CA ARG A 306 -19.30 13.49 15.88
C ARG A 306 -20.63 14.22 16.05
N GLU A 307 -21.61 13.62 16.73
CA GLU A 307 -22.90 14.28 16.97
C GLU A 307 -22.75 15.57 17.78
N LYS A 308 -21.94 15.55 18.84
CA LYS A 308 -21.62 16.75 19.64
C LYS A 308 -20.96 17.85 18.80
N CYS A 309 -20.15 17.49 17.82
CA CYS A 309 -19.40 18.42 16.99
C CYS A 309 -20.08 18.74 15.64
N ALA A 310 -21.28 18.22 15.36
CA ALA A 310 -21.95 18.33 14.06
C ALA A 310 -22.26 19.79 13.63
N SER A 311 -22.27 20.74 14.58
CA SER A 311 -22.44 22.18 14.32
C SER A 311 -21.16 22.88 13.84
N LEU A 312 -20.01 22.23 13.95
CA LEU A 312 -18.71 22.75 13.57
C LEU A 312 -18.21 21.98 12.33
N LEU A 313 -18.04 22.67 11.20
CA LEU A 313 -17.42 22.12 9.98
C LEU A 313 -16.04 21.46 10.22
N LEU A 314 -15.42 21.73 11.37
CA LEU A 314 -14.17 21.13 11.81
C LEU A 314 -14.31 19.70 12.37
N GLY A 315 -15.48 19.34 12.89
CA GLY A 315 -15.69 18.05 13.57
C GLY A 315 -15.54 16.84 12.65
N SER A 316 -15.62 17.02 11.33
CA SER A 316 -15.48 15.94 10.36
C SER A 316 -14.02 15.53 10.10
N ALA A 317 -13.09 16.49 10.10
CA ALA A 317 -11.67 16.20 9.90
C ALA A 317 -11.08 15.48 11.12
N ASP A 318 -11.46 15.93 12.33
CA ASP A 318 -11.09 15.28 13.57
C ASP A 318 -11.68 13.87 13.64
N CYS A 319 -12.99 13.71 13.37
CA CYS A 319 -13.66 12.40 13.32
C CYS A 319 -12.97 11.44 12.33
N LEU A 320 -12.60 11.91 11.14
CA LEU A 320 -11.88 11.09 10.16
C LEU A 320 -10.52 10.63 10.70
N THR A 321 -9.86 11.46 11.51
CA THR A 321 -8.57 11.11 12.14
C THR A 321 -8.73 9.97 13.13
N HIS A 322 -9.81 9.97 13.94
CA HIS A 322 -10.13 8.86 14.85
C HIS A 322 -10.46 7.57 14.10
N VAL A 323 -11.30 7.67 13.06
CA VAL A 323 -11.65 6.53 12.20
C VAL A 323 -10.40 5.96 11.52
N HIS A 324 -9.54 6.82 10.97
CA HIS A 324 -8.30 6.41 10.33
C HIS A 324 -7.38 5.68 11.31
N ALA A 325 -7.16 6.24 12.51
CA ALA A 325 -6.34 5.61 13.54
C ALA A 325 -6.90 4.24 13.95
N LEU A 326 -8.22 4.15 14.15
CA LEU A 326 -8.88 2.90 14.53
C LEU A 326 -8.74 1.82 13.45
N LEU A 327 -9.08 2.14 12.20
CA LEU A 327 -8.99 1.19 11.08
C LEU A 327 -7.55 0.74 10.84
N ARG A 328 -6.58 1.66 10.93
CA ARG A 328 -5.15 1.34 10.83
C ARG A 328 -4.71 0.39 11.93
N THR A 329 -5.11 0.63 13.18
CA THR A 329 -4.77 -0.28 14.29
C THR A 329 -5.40 -1.66 14.09
N LEU A 330 -6.66 -1.73 13.65
CA LEU A 330 -7.32 -3.00 13.33
C LEU A 330 -6.64 -3.78 12.19
N MET A 331 -6.11 -3.08 11.19
CA MET A 331 -5.31 -3.67 10.12
C MET A 331 -4.01 -4.30 10.67
N VAL A 332 -3.26 -3.55 11.48
CA VAL A 332 -2.00 -4.04 12.08
C VAL A 332 -2.23 -5.24 13.00
N THR A 333 -3.29 -5.22 13.81
CA THR A 333 -3.59 -6.35 14.70
C THR A 333 -4.01 -7.60 13.94
N ARG A 334 -4.62 -7.48 12.76
CA ARG A 334 -4.93 -8.60 11.87
C ARG A 334 -3.68 -9.28 11.32
N ASP A 335 -2.68 -8.51 10.88
CA ASP A 335 -1.45 -9.05 10.26
C ASP A 335 -0.57 -9.82 11.27
N VAL A 336 -0.53 -9.38 12.53
CA VAL A 336 0.20 -10.07 13.61
C VAL A 336 -0.43 -11.42 13.98
N GLY A 337 -1.71 -11.64 13.66
CA GLY A 337 -2.44 -12.89 13.90
C GLY A 337 -2.26 -13.96 12.82
N GLN A 338 -1.56 -13.67 11.71
CA GLN A 338 -1.30 -14.66 10.66
C GLN A 338 -0.18 -15.63 11.09
N ASN A 339 -0.54 -16.69 11.81
CA ASN A 339 0.36 -17.82 12.02
C ASN A 339 0.61 -18.59 10.71
N THR A 340 1.75 -19.28 10.64
CA THR A 340 2.35 -20.02 9.49
C THR A 340 1.48 -21.07 8.78
N ASP A 341 0.21 -21.22 9.16
CA ASP A 341 -0.71 -22.25 8.66
C ASP A 341 -1.78 -21.71 7.69
N GLY A 342 -1.64 -20.46 7.23
CA GLY A 342 -2.47 -19.88 6.15
C GLY A 342 -3.96 -19.73 6.46
N LYS A 343 -4.40 -20.05 7.69
CA LYS A 343 -5.77 -19.79 8.15
C LYS A 343 -5.81 -18.44 8.86
N LEU A 344 -6.62 -17.54 8.29
CA LEU A 344 -7.00 -16.26 8.88
C LEU A 344 -7.46 -16.52 10.33
N GLN A 345 -6.67 -16.11 11.33
CA GLN A 345 -7.08 -16.24 12.72
C GLN A 345 -8.15 -15.17 12.98
N ALA A 346 -9.40 -15.60 12.83
CA ALA A 346 -10.68 -14.98 13.13
C ALA A 346 -10.63 -13.58 13.78
N TYR A 347 -10.75 -12.53 12.96
CA TYR A 347 -11.54 -11.34 13.31
C TYR A 347 -13.00 -11.59 12.92
N ASN A 348 -13.62 -12.65 13.49
CA ASN A 348 -15.05 -12.96 13.33
C ASN A 348 -15.92 -12.25 14.39
N GLU A 349 -15.38 -11.27 15.13
CA GLU A 349 -16.03 -10.70 16.32
C GLU A 349 -16.27 -9.17 16.25
N VAL A 350 -16.19 -8.55 15.06
CA VAL A 350 -16.76 -7.21 14.89
C VAL A 350 -18.24 -7.39 14.59
N SER A 351 -19.12 -6.98 15.52
CA SER A 351 -20.56 -7.03 15.31
C SER A 351 -20.96 -6.25 14.05
N ASN A 352 -21.95 -6.74 13.31
CA ASN A 352 -22.46 -6.05 12.12
C ASN A 352 -22.85 -4.60 12.43
N GLU A 353 -23.41 -4.34 13.62
CA GLU A 353 -23.73 -2.98 14.09
C GLU A 353 -22.50 -2.05 14.10
N ASN A 354 -21.34 -2.52 14.59
CA ASN A 354 -20.12 -1.69 14.58
C ASN A 354 -19.60 -1.47 13.15
N GLN A 355 -19.77 -2.46 12.27
CA GLN A 355 -19.39 -2.34 10.86
C GLN A 355 -20.26 -1.29 10.17
N ASP A 356 -21.58 -1.32 10.40
CA ASP A 356 -22.55 -0.36 9.85
C ASP A 356 -22.27 1.07 10.34
N ILE A 357 -21.95 1.25 11.63
CA ILE A 357 -21.57 2.55 12.18
C ILE A 357 -20.26 3.06 11.54
N LEU A 358 -19.25 2.20 11.41
CA LEU A 358 -17.99 2.59 10.77
C LEU A 358 -18.19 2.94 9.29
N LEU A 359 -19.01 2.17 8.57
CA LEU A 359 -19.37 2.46 7.19
C LEU A 359 -20.06 3.82 7.08
N ASP A 360 -21.04 4.12 7.94
CA ASP A 360 -21.72 5.42 8.00
C ASP A 360 -20.73 6.56 8.26
N LEU A 361 -19.80 6.39 9.21
CA LEU A 361 -18.78 7.38 9.53
C LEU A 361 -17.84 7.66 8.35
N VAL A 362 -17.39 6.61 7.63
CA VAL A 362 -16.53 6.75 6.45
C VAL A 362 -17.31 7.40 5.29
N THR A 363 -18.55 6.95 5.04
CA THR A 363 -19.42 7.46 3.97
C THR A 363 -19.69 8.94 4.15
N LYS A 364 -20.06 9.39 5.35
CA LYS A 364 -20.25 10.81 5.67
C LYS A 364 -18.97 11.64 5.48
N GLY A 365 -17.80 11.03 5.65
CA GLY A 365 -16.52 11.65 5.32
C GLY A 365 -16.39 12.00 3.83
N THR A 366 -17.02 11.21 2.95
CA THR A 366 -17.04 11.45 1.48
C THR A 366 -18.02 12.54 1.07
N GLU A 367 -19.09 12.75 1.84
CA GLU A 367 -20.14 13.76 1.55
C GLU A 367 -19.70 15.18 1.91
N ILE A 368 -18.76 15.31 2.85
CA ILE A 368 -18.29 16.61 3.34
C ILE A 368 -17.22 17.13 2.39
N SER A 369 -17.36 18.39 1.94
CA SER A 369 -16.34 19.05 1.11
C SER A 369 -15.09 19.36 1.92
N ILE A 370 -14.24 18.35 2.12
CA ILE A 370 -12.93 18.48 2.77
C ILE A 370 -12.02 19.28 1.85
N THR A 371 -11.74 20.53 2.21
CA THR A 371 -10.93 21.44 1.38
C THR A 371 -9.45 21.05 1.33
N ASP A 372 -8.93 20.47 2.41
CA ASP A 372 -7.52 20.07 2.48
C ASP A 372 -7.28 18.71 1.79
N TRP A 373 -6.28 18.67 0.91
CA TRP A 373 -5.85 17.47 0.21
C TRP A 373 -5.34 16.39 1.17
N PHE A 374 -4.75 16.76 2.31
CA PHE A 374 -4.22 15.81 3.30
C PHE A 374 -5.34 14.94 3.88
N PHE A 375 -6.44 15.56 4.30
CA PHE A 375 -7.59 14.86 4.85
C PHE A 375 -8.31 14.00 3.78
N ARG A 376 -8.30 14.41 2.51
CA ARG A 376 -8.82 13.57 1.41
C ARG A 376 -7.95 12.34 1.14
N ILE A 377 -6.62 12.45 1.28
CA ILE A 377 -5.74 11.28 1.26
C ILE A 377 -6.03 10.34 2.43
N MET A 378 -6.23 10.89 3.64
CA MET A 378 -6.60 10.09 4.80
C MET A 378 -7.96 9.38 4.61
N LEU A 379 -8.91 10.00 3.89
CA LEU A 379 -10.17 9.36 3.51
C LEU A 379 -9.93 8.17 2.56
N ILE A 380 -9.02 8.28 1.60
CA ILE A 380 -8.63 7.16 0.72
C ILE A 380 -8.10 6.00 1.57
N ASP A 381 -7.26 6.27 2.57
CA ASP A 381 -6.75 5.25 3.48
C ASP A 381 -7.87 4.63 4.32
N CYS A 382 -8.80 5.43 4.86
CA CYS A 382 -9.98 4.91 5.56
C CYS A 382 -10.80 3.96 4.69
N ILE A 383 -11.12 4.36 3.46
CA ILE A 383 -11.89 3.52 2.53
C ILE A 383 -11.11 2.23 2.21
N THR A 384 -9.81 2.35 1.92
CA THR A 384 -8.94 1.20 1.60
C THR A 384 -8.87 0.22 2.77
N HIS A 385 -8.61 0.71 3.99
CA HIS A 385 -8.56 -0.13 5.19
C HIS A 385 -9.93 -0.76 5.49
N PHE A 386 -11.03 -0.02 5.28
CA PHE A 386 -12.38 -0.54 5.48
C PHE A 386 -12.70 -1.67 4.49
N ILE A 387 -12.45 -1.49 3.20
CA ILE A 387 -12.63 -2.53 2.17
C ILE A 387 -11.85 -3.79 2.54
N HIS A 388 -10.60 -3.63 2.97
CA HIS A 388 -9.77 -4.76 3.35
C HIS A 388 -10.30 -5.50 4.60
N LEU A 389 -10.81 -4.77 5.59
CA LEU A 389 -11.35 -5.33 6.83
C LEU A 389 -12.74 -5.95 6.67
N PHE A 390 -13.62 -5.33 5.88
CA PHE A 390 -15.05 -5.64 5.79
C PHE A 390 -15.53 -5.67 4.32
N PRO A 391 -15.05 -6.63 3.51
CA PRO A 391 -15.31 -6.63 2.06
C PRO A 391 -16.79 -6.76 1.69
N ASP A 392 -17.56 -7.56 2.44
CA ASP A 392 -18.98 -7.79 2.15
C ASP A 392 -19.85 -6.54 2.34
N GLY A 393 -19.51 -5.70 3.34
CA GLY A 393 -20.22 -4.45 3.64
C GLY A 393 -19.68 -3.23 2.90
N ALA A 394 -18.59 -3.36 2.14
CA ALA A 394 -17.89 -2.23 1.52
C ALA A 394 -18.24 -1.97 0.05
N GLN A 395 -19.16 -2.76 -0.55
CA GLN A 395 -19.51 -2.59 -1.98
C GLN A 395 -20.02 -1.19 -2.30
N ASP A 396 -20.81 -0.58 -1.40
CA ASP A 396 -21.33 0.79 -1.58
C ASP A 396 -20.21 1.84 -1.64
N MET A 397 -19.00 1.53 -1.13
CA MET A 397 -17.85 2.44 -1.16
C MET A 397 -17.14 2.49 -2.50
N ILE A 398 -17.36 1.52 -3.40
CA ILE A 398 -16.70 1.49 -4.72
C ILE A 398 -17.00 2.77 -5.49
N GLY A 399 -18.27 3.19 -5.54
CA GLY A 399 -18.67 4.42 -6.23
C GLY A 399 -18.00 5.67 -5.65
N HIS A 400 -17.95 5.79 -4.33
CA HIS A 400 -17.26 6.91 -3.66
C HIS A 400 -15.76 6.91 -3.95
N PHE A 401 -15.13 5.74 -3.95
CA PHE A 401 -13.71 5.57 -4.22
C PHE A 401 -13.36 5.94 -5.67
N LEU A 402 -14.18 5.50 -6.63
CA LEU A 402 -14.01 5.84 -8.05
C LEU A 402 -14.22 7.33 -8.32
N ASN A 403 -15.19 7.97 -7.66
CA ASN A 403 -15.43 9.41 -7.79
C ASN A 403 -14.21 10.26 -7.41
N MET A 404 -13.36 9.77 -6.49
CA MET A 404 -12.12 10.47 -6.10
C MET A 404 -11.06 10.49 -7.21
N LEU A 405 -11.20 9.72 -8.30
CA LEU A 405 -10.34 9.86 -9.50
C LEU A 405 -10.53 11.22 -10.18
N HIS A 406 -11.65 11.90 -9.91
CA HIS A 406 -11.96 13.23 -10.42
C HIS A 406 -11.55 14.36 -9.45
N ASP A 407 -10.78 14.07 -8.40
CA ASP A 407 -10.35 15.11 -7.45
C ASP A 407 -9.56 16.23 -8.14
N THR A 408 -9.83 17.47 -7.73
CA THR A 408 -9.16 18.66 -8.28
C THR A 408 -7.65 18.68 -8.00
N ASP A 409 -7.19 18.10 -6.89
CA ASP A 409 -5.79 18.05 -6.50
C ASP A 409 -5.11 16.81 -7.07
N TYR A 410 -4.02 17.02 -7.81
CA TYR A 410 -3.24 15.94 -8.42
C TYR A 410 -2.66 14.96 -7.39
N ARG A 411 -2.27 15.42 -6.19
CA ARG A 411 -1.68 14.55 -5.15
C ARG A 411 -2.68 13.52 -4.65
N VAL A 412 -3.94 13.93 -4.47
CA VAL A 412 -5.03 13.05 -4.05
C VAL A 412 -5.27 11.98 -5.12
N ARG A 413 -5.40 12.40 -6.39
CA ARG A 413 -5.58 11.47 -7.52
C ARG A 413 -4.42 10.50 -7.67
N LEU A 414 -3.20 10.98 -7.54
CA LEU A 414 -1.99 10.15 -7.63
C LEU A 414 -1.93 9.12 -6.48
N TYR A 415 -2.30 9.52 -5.27
CA TYR A 415 -2.37 8.61 -4.13
C TYR A 415 -3.43 7.52 -4.35
N LEU A 416 -4.63 7.92 -4.77
CA LEU A 416 -5.72 7.02 -5.12
C LEU A 416 -5.33 6.01 -6.22
N ALA A 417 -4.67 6.47 -7.28
CA ALA A 417 -4.24 5.63 -8.39
C ALA A 417 -3.40 4.43 -7.93
N ARG A 418 -2.58 4.61 -6.89
CA ARG A 418 -1.75 3.56 -6.29
C ARG A 418 -2.54 2.62 -5.39
N LYS A 419 -3.63 3.11 -4.78
CA LYS A 419 -4.51 2.37 -3.86
C LYS A 419 -5.68 1.66 -4.55
N MET A 420 -5.96 1.99 -5.81
CA MET A 420 -7.03 1.37 -6.62
C MET A 420 -6.97 -0.16 -6.65
N VAL A 421 -5.76 -0.70 -6.49
CA VAL A 421 -5.49 -2.13 -6.42
C VAL A 421 -6.31 -2.87 -5.37
N VAL A 422 -6.71 -2.20 -4.28
CA VAL A 422 -7.50 -2.82 -3.20
C VAL A 422 -8.79 -3.45 -3.71
N LEU A 423 -9.41 -2.88 -4.76
CA LEU A 423 -10.63 -3.44 -5.34
C LEU A 423 -10.37 -4.82 -5.98
N PHE A 424 -9.24 -4.96 -6.67
CA PHE A 424 -8.81 -6.16 -7.40
C PHE A 424 -8.16 -7.20 -6.48
N GLU A 425 -7.67 -6.80 -5.31
CA GLU A 425 -7.21 -7.73 -4.29
C GLU A 425 -8.35 -8.34 -3.49
N THR A 426 -9.51 -7.66 -3.45
CA THR A 426 -10.61 -7.99 -2.54
C THR A 426 -11.75 -8.74 -3.23
N TRP A 427 -12.12 -8.36 -4.46
CA TRP A 427 -13.28 -8.91 -5.17
C TRP A 427 -12.89 -9.60 -6.47
N GLU A 428 -13.58 -10.71 -6.78
CA GLU A 428 -13.49 -11.38 -8.09
C GLU A 428 -14.25 -10.59 -9.18
N GLY A 429 -14.08 -10.97 -10.45
CA GLY A 429 -14.74 -10.33 -11.58
C GLY A 429 -14.00 -9.05 -12.04
N HIS A 430 -12.69 -9.17 -12.27
CA HIS A 430 -11.84 -8.03 -12.54
C HIS A 430 -12.20 -7.29 -13.84
N ASP A 431 -12.80 -7.97 -14.81
CA ASP A 431 -13.31 -7.36 -16.04
C ASP A 431 -14.41 -6.32 -15.80
N GLU A 432 -15.33 -6.58 -14.86
CA GLU A 432 -16.42 -5.65 -14.52
C GLU A 432 -15.87 -4.46 -13.75
N LEU A 433 -15.05 -4.71 -12.72
CA LEU A 433 -14.38 -3.66 -11.95
C LEU A 433 -13.51 -2.77 -12.84
N PHE A 434 -12.79 -3.34 -13.81
CA PHE A 434 -11.97 -2.59 -14.74
C PHE A 434 -12.80 -1.70 -15.66
N ARG A 435 -13.98 -2.16 -16.07
CA ARG A 435 -14.93 -1.35 -16.85
C ARG A 435 -15.45 -0.17 -16.04
N ASP A 436 -15.73 -0.37 -14.76
CA ASP A 436 -16.16 0.70 -13.85
C ASP A 436 -15.04 1.71 -13.63
N VAL A 437 -13.81 1.26 -13.40
CA VAL A 437 -12.63 2.12 -13.33
C VAL A 437 -12.51 2.94 -14.62
N CYS A 438 -12.54 2.29 -15.79
CA CYS A 438 -12.42 2.95 -17.09
C CYS A 438 -13.53 3.98 -17.36
N SER A 439 -14.75 3.69 -16.92
CA SER A 439 -15.90 4.60 -17.08
C SER A 439 -15.79 5.85 -16.19
N ASN A 440 -15.05 5.76 -15.08
CA ASN A 440 -14.74 6.86 -14.17
C ASN A 440 -13.38 7.51 -14.47
N ILE A 441 -12.71 7.12 -15.55
CA ILE A 441 -11.54 7.85 -16.02
C ILE A 441 -12.03 9.14 -16.69
N GLY A 442 -11.64 10.30 -16.15
CA GLY A 442 -12.02 11.61 -16.68
C GLY A 442 -11.40 12.00 -18.03
N VAL A 443 -10.87 11.03 -18.80
CA VAL A 443 -10.27 11.22 -20.13
C VAL A 443 -10.66 10.08 -21.07
N LYS A 444 -10.82 10.40 -22.36
CA LYS A 444 -11.09 9.41 -23.39
C LYS A 444 -9.79 8.73 -23.80
N MET A 445 -9.73 7.41 -23.62
CA MET A 445 -8.56 6.58 -23.90
C MET A 445 -8.85 5.59 -25.02
N VAL A 446 -7.80 5.15 -25.73
CA VAL A 446 -7.93 4.03 -26.66
C VAL A 446 -8.09 2.78 -25.83
N GLN A 447 -9.15 2.02 -26.08
CA GLN A 447 -9.49 0.84 -25.31
C GLN A 447 -10.16 -0.17 -26.22
N PHE A 448 -9.76 -1.43 -26.09
CA PHE A 448 -10.42 -2.53 -26.75
C PHE A 448 -11.61 -3.01 -25.90
N SER A 449 -12.72 -3.32 -26.58
CA SER A 449 -13.83 -4.04 -25.99
C SER A 449 -14.44 -4.95 -27.06
N SER A 450 -15.02 -6.06 -26.62
CA SER A 450 -15.67 -7.03 -27.51
C SER A 450 -16.91 -6.47 -28.21
N GLU A 451 -17.57 -5.46 -27.62
CA GLU A 451 -18.75 -4.82 -28.20
C GLU A 451 -18.38 -3.65 -29.11
N ILE A 452 -17.75 -2.61 -28.55
CA ILE A 452 -17.44 -1.36 -29.25
C ILE A 452 -16.08 -0.84 -28.76
N PRO A 453 -14.99 -1.05 -29.52
CA PRO A 453 -13.68 -0.52 -29.16
C PRO A 453 -13.63 1.00 -29.36
N VAL A 454 -12.92 1.70 -28.47
CA VAL A 454 -12.65 3.14 -28.60
C VAL A 454 -11.44 3.34 -29.50
N LYS A 455 -11.68 3.85 -30.71
CA LYS A 455 -10.63 3.91 -31.75
C LYS A 455 -9.68 5.10 -31.56
N SER A 456 -8.45 4.95 -32.03
CA SER A 456 -7.43 6.01 -31.99
C SER A 456 -7.91 7.35 -32.60
N ARG A 457 -8.64 7.29 -33.71
CA ARG A 457 -9.21 8.46 -34.38
C ARG A 457 -10.20 9.23 -33.50
N GLU A 458 -10.93 8.55 -32.63
CA GLU A 458 -11.89 9.19 -31.74
C GLU A 458 -11.20 9.91 -30.58
N VAL A 459 -10.13 9.33 -30.05
CA VAL A 459 -9.31 9.97 -29.02
C VAL A 459 -8.62 11.21 -29.57
N LEU A 460 -8.06 11.12 -30.79
CA LEU A 460 -7.46 12.26 -31.47
C LEU A 460 -8.47 13.38 -31.77
N ALA A 461 -9.74 13.03 -32.03
CA ALA A 461 -10.80 14.00 -32.30
C ALA A 461 -11.20 14.82 -31.05
N VAL A 462 -10.99 14.31 -29.83
CA VAL A 462 -11.22 15.06 -28.58
C VAL A 462 -10.22 16.20 -28.41
N GLY A 463 -9.04 16.10 -29.03
CA GLY A 463 -7.97 17.09 -28.92
C GLY A 463 -7.09 16.89 -27.67
N PRO A 464 -6.28 17.90 -27.29
CA PRO A 464 -5.40 17.80 -26.13
C PRO A 464 -6.19 17.62 -24.84
N GLN A 465 -5.89 16.53 -24.12
CA GLN A 465 -6.48 16.22 -22.83
C GLN A 465 -5.51 16.60 -21.70
N SER A 466 -6.04 16.72 -20.47
CA SER A 466 -5.25 17.14 -19.31
C SER A 466 -4.14 16.14 -18.99
N VAL A 467 -2.89 16.57 -19.13
CA VAL A 467 -1.68 15.77 -18.86
C VAL A 467 -1.71 15.17 -17.45
N PRO A 468 -1.98 15.93 -16.37
CA PRO A 468 -2.07 15.35 -15.02
C PRO A 468 -3.14 14.26 -14.87
N VAL A 469 -4.22 14.29 -15.66
CA VAL A 469 -5.25 13.22 -15.63
C VAL A 469 -4.74 11.97 -16.34
N ILE A 470 -4.07 12.13 -17.47
CA ILE A 470 -3.47 11.00 -18.20
C ILE A 470 -2.41 10.32 -17.34
N GLU A 471 -1.57 11.07 -16.62
CA GLU A 471 -0.58 10.51 -15.70
C GLU A 471 -1.21 9.68 -14.59
N THR A 472 -2.27 10.19 -13.94
CA THR A 472 -3.04 9.43 -12.94
C THR A 472 -3.53 8.12 -13.52
N VAL A 473 -4.11 8.15 -14.72
CA VAL A 473 -4.64 6.96 -15.40
C VAL A 473 -3.55 5.95 -15.72
N LEU A 474 -2.43 6.40 -16.30
CA LEU A 474 -1.31 5.51 -16.64
C LEU A 474 -0.77 4.82 -15.39
N ILE A 475 -0.69 5.52 -14.27
CA ILE A 475 -0.25 4.96 -12.98
C ILE A 475 -1.28 3.95 -12.47
N THR A 476 -2.58 4.26 -12.50
CA THR A 476 -3.64 3.30 -12.15
C THR A 476 -3.51 2.03 -12.99
N LEU A 477 -3.47 2.14 -14.32
CA LEU A 477 -3.34 1.00 -15.23
C LEU A 477 -2.09 0.17 -14.95
N ALA A 478 -0.96 0.82 -14.66
CA ALA A 478 0.28 0.12 -14.33
C ALA A 478 0.14 -0.68 -13.03
N HIS A 479 -0.52 -0.13 -12.01
CA HIS A 479 -0.81 -0.86 -10.78
C HIS A 479 -1.77 -2.03 -11.02
N LEU A 480 -2.85 -1.83 -11.78
CA LEU A 480 -3.82 -2.89 -12.08
C LEU A 480 -3.19 -4.05 -12.87
N SER A 481 -2.33 -3.74 -13.84
CA SER A 481 -1.64 -4.76 -14.67
C SER A 481 -0.79 -5.73 -13.86
N VAL A 482 -0.29 -5.32 -12.69
CA VAL A 482 0.55 -6.17 -11.83
C VAL A 482 -0.29 -7.11 -10.97
N HIS A 483 -1.52 -6.73 -10.64
CA HIS A 483 -2.34 -7.44 -9.66
C HIS A 483 -3.47 -8.26 -10.27
N SER A 484 -3.77 -8.08 -11.56
CA SER A 484 -4.82 -8.85 -12.25
C SER A 484 -4.36 -9.31 -13.62
N GLU A 485 -4.22 -10.62 -13.79
CA GLU A 485 -3.91 -11.28 -15.07
C GLU A 485 -5.05 -11.07 -16.10
N GLU A 486 -6.30 -10.95 -15.65
CA GLU A 486 -7.48 -10.79 -16.53
C GLU A 486 -7.41 -9.47 -17.32
N VAL A 487 -6.94 -8.40 -16.68
CA VAL A 487 -6.93 -7.05 -17.26
C VAL A 487 -5.54 -6.60 -17.71
N GLU A 488 -4.51 -7.41 -17.49
CA GLU A 488 -3.12 -7.10 -17.78
C GLU A 488 -2.92 -6.72 -19.24
N PHE A 489 -3.46 -7.52 -20.18
CA PHE A 489 -3.33 -7.28 -21.61
C PHE A 489 -3.93 -5.93 -22.03
N GLU A 490 -5.09 -5.59 -21.46
CA GLU A 490 -5.77 -4.33 -21.76
C GLU A 490 -5.01 -3.14 -21.17
N CYS A 491 -4.56 -3.24 -19.92
CA CYS A 491 -3.75 -2.20 -19.29
C CYS A 491 -2.46 -1.93 -20.07
N ALA A 492 -1.71 -2.99 -20.43
CA ALA A 492 -0.48 -2.87 -21.20
C ALA A 492 -0.73 -2.27 -22.59
N PHE A 493 -1.83 -2.65 -23.24
CA PHE A 493 -2.24 -2.06 -24.52
C PHE A 493 -2.58 -0.57 -24.39
N MET A 494 -3.41 -0.19 -23.42
CA MET A 494 -3.82 1.20 -23.20
C MET A 494 -2.60 2.11 -22.93
N ILE A 495 -1.68 1.68 -22.07
CA ILE A 495 -0.41 2.39 -21.81
C ILE A 495 0.41 2.54 -23.11
N SER A 496 0.54 1.46 -23.89
CA SER A 496 1.27 1.46 -25.16
C SER A 496 0.65 2.40 -26.20
N ALA A 497 -0.69 2.46 -26.26
CA ALA A 497 -1.42 3.33 -27.17
C ALA A 497 -1.21 4.81 -26.83
N VAL A 498 -1.16 5.18 -25.55
CA VAL A 498 -0.84 6.55 -25.13
C VAL A 498 0.58 6.93 -25.54
N ALA A 499 1.57 6.06 -25.32
CA ALA A 499 2.95 6.33 -25.73
C ALA A 499 3.08 6.60 -27.25
N ALA A 500 2.24 5.94 -28.05
CA ALA A 500 2.17 6.14 -29.50
C ALA A 500 1.46 7.43 -29.91
N ILE A 501 0.38 7.81 -29.23
CA ILE A 501 -0.46 8.97 -29.56
C ILE A 501 0.13 10.26 -28.98
N GLN A 502 0.75 10.20 -27.80
CA GLN A 502 1.23 11.34 -27.03
C GLN A 502 2.74 11.24 -26.75
N PRO A 503 3.59 11.82 -27.63
CA PRO A 503 5.04 11.73 -27.48
C PRO A 503 5.59 12.35 -26.19
N SER A 504 4.88 13.32 -25.61
CA SER A 504 5.30 14.01 -24.38
C SER A 504 5.30 13.10 -23.16
N GLN A 505 4.46 12.05 -23.15
CA GLN A 505 4.35 11.17 -22.00
C GLN A 505 5.42 10.11 -21.97
N ARG A 506 5.94 9.64 -23.13
CA ARG A 506 6.74 8.41 -23.32
C ARG A 506 7.71 8.01 -22.21
N LYS A 507 8.39 8.99 -21.59
CA LYS A 507 9.32 8.75 -20.48
C LYS A 507 8.62 8.08 -19.30
N LEU A 508 7.40 8.51 -18.98
CA LEU A 508 6.58 7.93 -17.91
C LEU A 508 6.17 6.50 -18.25
N GLU A 509 5.62 6.23 -19.44
CA GLU A 509 5.20 4.87 -19.82
C GLU A 509 6.37 3.90 -19.83
N TYR A 510 7.55 4.34 -20.30
CA TYR A 510 8.76 3.52 -20.28
C TYR A 510 9.17 3.18 -18.84
N ALA A 511 9.14 4.16 -17.94
CA ALA A 511 9.41 3.96 -16.51
C ALA A 511 8.34 3.07 -15.83
N LEU A 512 7.07 3.19 -16.24
CA LEU A 512 5.98 2.35 -15.75
C LEU A 512 6.20 0.90 -16.15
N PHE A 513 6.53 0.61 -17.41
CA PHE A 513 6.86 -0.75 -17.83
C PHE A 513 8.14 -1.28 -17.20
N ASP A 514 9.15 -0.44 -16.96
CA ASP A 514 10.33 -0.83 -16.18
C ASP A 514 9.95 -1.19 -14.74
N SER A 515 8.97 -0.49 -14.15
CA SER A 515 8.43 -0.79 -12.82
C SER A 515 7.59 -2.07 -12.80
N ILE A 516 6.69 -2.26 -13.77
CA ILE A 516 5.84 -3.45 -13.93
C ILE A 516 6.73 -4.68 -14.10
N SER A 517 7.68 -4.63 -15.05
CA SER A 517 8.60 -5.75 -15.30
C SER A 517 9.39 -6.14 -14.05
N ARG A 518 9.86 -5.17 -13.26
CA ARG A 518 10.54 -5.43 -11.98
C ARG A 518 9.61 -6.07 -10.94
N LYS A 519 8.39 -5.57 -10.80
CA LYS A 519 7.39 -6.13 -9.86
C LYS A 519 7.00 -7.56 -10.22
N LEU A 520 6.85 -7.84 -11.51
CA LEU A 520 6.56 -9.18 -12.04
C LEU A 520 7.82 -10.06 -12.21
N SER A 521 8.98 -9.62 -11.73
CA SER A 521 10.25 -10.37 -11.75
C SER A 521 10.78 -10.74 -13.16
N TYR A 522 10.47 -9.94 -14.17
CA TYR A 522 11.09 -10.03 -15.49
C TYR A 522 12.49 -9.38 -15.50
N ALA A 523 13.39 -9.91 -16.33
CA ALA A 523 14.75 -9.39 -16.44
C ALA A 523 14.82 -7.96 -17.01
N SER A 524 13.84 -7.57 -17.83
CA SER A 524 13.75 -6.24 -18.44
C SER A 524 12.34 -5.97 -18.96
N ARG A 525 12.05 -4.69 -19.23
CA ARG A 525 10.83 -4.25 -19.91
C ARG A 525 10.63 -4.95 -21.26
N SER A 526 11.67 -5.10 -22.07
CA SER A 526 11.54 -5.73 -23.39
C SER A 526 11.12 -7.18 -23.28
N LYS A 527 11.70 -7.94 -22.33
CA LYS A 527 11.29 -9.32 -22.06
C LYS A 527 9.84 -9.45 -21.59
N TYR A 528 9.37 -8.50 -20.77
CA TYR A 528 7.97 -8.43 -20.37
C TYR A 528 7.06 -8.17 -21.56
N LEU A 529 7.32 -7.11 -22.31
CA LEU A 529 6.49 -6.71 -23.46
C LEU A 529 6.53 -7.73 -24.61
N ASP A 530 7.59 -8.53 -24.73
CA ASP A 530 7.67 -9.60 -25.72
C ASP A 530 6.65 -10.72 -25.45
N GLN A 531 6.38 -11.03 -24.16
CA GLN A 531 5.31 -11.97 -23.78
C GLN A 531 3.92 -11.43 -24.13
N LEU A 532 3.75 -10.11 -24.05
CA LEU A 532 2.47 -9.43 -24.30
C LEU A 532 2.30 -8.96 -25.76
N MET A 533 3.29 -9.25 -26.62
CA MET A 533 3.36 -8.69 -27.97
C MET A 533 2.13 -9.04 -28.81
N GLY A 534 1.72 -10.31 -28.80
CA GLY A 534 0.54 -10.78 -29.55
C GLY A 534 -0.75 -10.05 -29.16
N PRO A 535 -1.17 -10.08 -27.88
CA PRO A 535 -2.34 -9.35 -27.39
C PRO A 535 -2.32 -7.85 -27.66
N ILE A 536 -1.17 -7.18 -27.43
CA ILE A 536 -1.02 -5.74 -27.68
C ILE A 536 -1.25 -5.44 -29.16
N LEU A 537 -0.62 -6.20 -30.07
CA LEU A 537 -0.75 -5.97 -31.52
C LEU A 537 -2.15 -6.27 -32.04
N PHE A 538 -2.83 -7.29 -31.49
CA PHE A 538 -4.22 -7.57 -31.85
C PHE A 538 -5.11 -6.37 -31.53
N ARG A 539 -5.02 -5.86 -30.29
CA ARG A 539 -5.77 -4.68 -29.83
C ARG A 539 -5.38 -3.42 -30.59
N TRP A 540 -4.11 -3.29 -30.96
CA TRP A 540 -3.59 -2.18 -31.78
C TRP A 540 -4.29 -2.09 -33.13
N VAL A 541 -4.39 -3.21 -33.83
CA VAL A 541 -5.09 -3.29 -35.12
C VAL A 541 -6.60 -3.11 -34.92
N ALA A 542 -7.17 -3.74 -33.89
CA ALA A 542 -8.60 -3.65 -33.61
C ALA A 542 -9.08 -2.22 -33.30
N CYS A 543 -8.25 -1.44 -32.61
CA CYS A 543 -8.52 -0.04 -32.25
C CYS A 543 -8.02 0.97 -33.31
N GLU A 544 -7.57 0.50 -34.47
CA GLU A 544 -7.08 1.32 -35.59
C GLU A 544 -5.95 2.29 -35.19
N VAL A 545 -5.04 1.86 -34.30
CA VAL A 545 -3.87 2.66 -33.92
C VAL A 545 -2.83 2.58 -35.05
N SER A 546 -2.25 3.72 -35.43
CA SER A 546 -1.34 3.81 -36.58
C SER A 546 -0.09 2.92 -36.42
N LEU A 547 0.24 2.12 -37.44
CA LEU A 547 1.50 1.34 -37.50
C LEU A 547 2.74 2.24 -37.53
N VAL A 548 2.62 3.45 -38.09
CA VAL A 548 3.70 4.44 -38.05
C VAL A 548 3.98 4.87 -36.61
N SER A 549 2.94 5.02 -35.79
CA SER A 549 3.10 5.35 -34.37
C SER A 549 3.65 4.18 -33.57
N LEU A 550 3.36 2.92 -33.96
CA LEU A 550 3.96 1.73 -33.36
C LEU A 550 5.48 1.71 -33.52
N VAL A 551 5.97 2.00 -34.74
CA VAL A 551 7.43 2.10 -34.98
C VAL A 551 8.07 3.25 -34.21
N LYS A 552 7.36 4.36 -34.00
CA LYS A 552 7.87 5.48 -33.19
C LYS A 552 8.08 5.10 -31.72
N VAL A 553 7.46 4.03 -31.24
CA VAL A 553 7.64 3.52 -29.86
C VAL A 553 8.44 2.22 -29.80
N GLN A 554 9.15 1.84 -30.86
CA GLN A 554 9.93 0.59 -30.90
C GLN A 554 11.01 0.47 -29.80
N GLU A 555 11.53 1.60 -29.31
CA GLU A 555 12.46 1.65 -28.17
C GLU A 555 11.84 1.09 -26.88
N MET A 556 10.52 1.22 -26.74
CA MET A 556 9.76 0.61 -25.63
C MET A 556 9.98 -0.90 -25.60
N PHE A 557 10.04 -1.53 -26.77
CA PHE A 557 10.26 -2.97 -26.94
C PHE A 557 11.75 -3.35 -26.98
N GLY A 558 12.66 -2.40 -26.77
CA GLY A 558 14.11 -2.64 -26.77
C GLY A 558 14.78 -2.62 -28.14
N PHE A 559 14.12 -2.09 -29.18
CA PHE A 559 14.68 -1.98 -30.52
C PHE A 559 15.26 -0.58 -30.78
N ASP A 560 16.33 -0.53 -31.59
CA ASP A 560 16.97 0.73 -31.98
C ASP A 560 16.06 1.55 -32.91
N THR A 561 15.85 2.81 -32.56
CA THR A 561 15.09 3.77 -33.37
C THR A 561 15.61 3.92 -34.80
N ALA A 562 16.91 3.69 -35.04
CA ALA A 562 17.54 3.76 -36.34
C ALA A 562 17.24 2.56 -37.25
N LYS A 563 16.66 1.47 -36.72
CA LYS A 563 16.48 0.20 -37.42
C LYS A 563 15.04 -0.32 -37.40
N PRO A 564 14.08 0.43 -38.00
CA PRO A 564 12.67 0.06 -38.00
C PRO A 564 12.38 -1.30 -38.65
N LYS A 565 13.24 -1.73 -39.60
CA LYS A 565 13.09 -3.02 -40.26
C LYS A 565 13.21 -4.21 -39.30
N GLU A 566 14.19 -4.19 -38.39
CA GLU A 566 14.41 -5.29 -37.43
C GLU A 566 13.19 -5.45 -36.50
N PHE A 567 12.61 -4.33 -36.05
CA PHE A 567 11.39 -4.34 -35.23
C PHE A 567 10.16 -4.85 -36.01
N ILE A 568 9.97 -4.41 -37.26
CA ILE A 568 8.85 -4.91 -38.08
C ILE A 568 8.98 -6.42 -38.33
N GLU A 569 10.18 -6.91 -38.67
CA GLU A 569 10.42 -8.34 -38.85
C GLU A 569 10.10 -9.16 -37.58
N HIS A 570 10.37 -8.59 -36.40
CA HIS A 570 10.05 -9.19 -35.10
C HIS A 570 8.55 -9.30 -34.82
N ILE A 571 7.76 -8.29 -35.16
CA ILE A 571 6.31 -8.26 -34.87
C ILE A 571 5.45 -8.90 -35.97
N CYS A 572 5.97 -9.05 -37.19
CA CYS A 572 5.28 -9.67 -38.33
C CYS A 572 4.63 -11.04 -38.06
N PRO A 573 5.22 -11.96 -37.27
CA PRO A 573 4.59 -13.22 -36.89
C PRO A 573 3.16 -13.09 -36.35
N TRP A 574 2.88 -12.00 -35.63
CA TRP A 574 1.57 -11.70 -35.07
C TRP A 574 0.78 -10.73 -35.96
N LEU A 575 1.43 -9.61 -36.32
CA LEU A 575 0.79 -8.46 -36.93
C LEU A 575 0.13 -8.78 -38.29
N LEU A 576 0.78 -9.61 -39.13
CA LEU A 576 0.26 -9.92 -40.46
C LEU A 576 -1.09 -10.62 -40.38
N SER A 577 -1.23 -11.61 -39.50
CA SER A 577 -2.49 -12.34 -39.31
C SER A 577 -3.62 -11.40 -38.90
N PHE A 578 -3.36 -10.46 -37.99
CA PHE A 578 -4.37 -9.51 -37.53
C PHE A 578 -4.80 -8.52 -38.62
N LEU A 579 -3.85 -8.01 -39.41
CA LEU A 579 -4.15 -7.11 -40.54
C LEU A 579 -4.95 -7.82 -41.64
N ILE A 580 -4.63 -9.09 -41.93
CA ILE A 580 -5.34 -9.89 -42.93
C ILE A 580 -6.76 -10.20 -42.46
N LEU A 581 -6.93 -10.63 -41.19
CA LEU A 581 -8.25 -10.88 -40.60
C LEU A 581 -9.15 -9.63 -40.63
N ARG A 582 -8.58 -8.44 -40.45
CA ARG A 582 -9.29 -7.16 -40.52
C ARG A 582 -9.46 -6.60 -41.93
N GLY A 583 -8.78 -7.16 -42.94
CA GLY A 583 -8.77 -6.63 -44.31
C GLY A 583 -8.06 -5.28 -44.45
N ASP A 584 -7.07 -4.96 -43.60
CA ASP A 584 -6.34 -3.70 -43.66
C ASP A 584 -5.27 -3.69 -44.77
N ALA A 585 -5.72 -3.42 -45.99
CA ALA A 585 -4.85 -3.30 -47.16
C ALA A 585 -3.82 -2.15 -47.06
N ALA A 586 -4.14 -1.07 -46.32
CA ALA A 586 -3.21 0.05 -46.16
C ALA A 586 -2.04 -0.35 -45.25
N GLY A 587 -2.31 -1.03 -44.14
CA GLY A 587 -1.32 -1.58 -43.24
C GLY A 587 -0.41 -2.61 -43.92
N LEU A 588 -0.99 -3.55 -44.67
CA LEU A 588 -0.22 -4.56 -45.42
C LEU A 588 0.72 -3.95 -46.46
N ASN A 589 0.23 -2.97 -47.24
CA ASN A 589 1.04 -2.24 -48.19
C ASN A 589 2.16 -1.45 -47.51
N TRP A 590 1.89 -0.89 -46.33
CA TRP A 590 2.89 -0.18 -45.56
C TRP A 590 3.99 -1.11 -45.03
N ILE A 591 3.64 -2.31 -44.53
CA ILE A 591 4.62 -3.33 -44.11
C ILE A 591 5.51 -3.74 -45.29
N SER A 592 4.91 -4.05 -46.44
CA SER A 592 5.66 -4.42 -47.66
C SER A 592 6.69 -3.35 -48.05
N LYS A 593 6.32 -2.07 -47.99
CA LYS A 593 7.23 -0.95 -48.23
C LYS A 593 8.35 -0.86 -47.19
N THR A 594 8.03 -1.03 -45.90
CA THR A 594 9.02 -0.95 -44.81
C THR A 594 10.03 -2.10 -44.86
N LEU A 595 9.58 -3.31 -45.21
CA LEU A 595 10.45 -4.49 -45.37
C LEU A 595 11.25 -4.50 -46.67
N LEU A 596 10.90 -3.63 -47.63
CA LEU A 596 11.45 -3.58 -48.99
C LEU A 596 11.25 -4.90 -49.74
N GLN A 597 10.10 -5.54 -49.55
CA GLN A 597 9.73 -6.80 -50.21
C GLN A 597 8.32 -6.71 -50.79
N PRO A 598 8.03 -7.37 -51.93
CA PRO A 598 6.66 -7.43 -52.44
C PRO A 598 5.76 -8.18 -51.44
N LEU A 599 4.50 -7.75 -51.33
CA LEU A 599 3.55 -8.31 -50.36
C LEU A 599 3.44 -9.84 -50.46
N SER A 600 3.39 -10.38 -51.68
CA SER A 600 3.33 -11.83 -51.90
C SER A 600 4.54 -12.58 -51.33
N ALA A 601 5.74 -12.01 -51.42
CA ALA A 601 6.94 -12.61 -50.81
C ALA A 601 6.87 -12.57 -49.27
N VAL A 602 6.37 -11.48 -48.68
CA VAL A 602 6.19 -11.36 -47.23
C VAL A 602 5.16 -12.40 -46.73
N ILE A 603 4.01 -12.50 -47.39
CA ILE A 603 2.97 -13.48 -47.04
C ILE A 603 3.49 -14.92 -47.15
N LYS A 604 4.23 -15.24 -48.22
CA LYS A 604 4.91 -16.55 -48.37
C LYS A 604 5.92 -16.82 -47.25
N GLY A 605 6.69 -15.80 -46.86
CA GLY A 605 7.68 -15.89 -45.79
C GLY A 605 7.09 -16.19 -44.41
N TYR A 606 5.91 -15.64 -44.11
CA TYR A 606 5.20 -15.80 -42.83
C TYR A 606 3.99 -16.74 -42.93
N PHE A 607 3.94 -17.60 -43.96
CA PHE A 607 2.79 -18.48 -44.23
C PHE A 607 2.42 -19.33 -43.01
N VAL A 608 3.41 -19.89 -42.30
CA VAL A 608 3.19 -20.78 -41.15
C VAL A 608 2.44 -20.08 -40.03
N GLN A 609 2.83 -18.84 -39.72
CA GLN A 609 2.26 -18.04 -38.63
C GLN A 609 0.86 -17.56 -39.00
N ILE A 610 0.68 -17.06 -40.22
CA ILE A 610 -0.62 -16.61 -40.74
C ILE A 610 -1.60 -17.77 -40.76
N PHE A 611 -1.20 -18.89 -41.38
CA PHE A 611 -2.04 -20.07 -41.49
C PHE A 611 -2.39 -20.63 -40.11
N GLY A 612 -1.40 -20.81 -39.23
CA GLY A 612 -1.58 -21.37 -37.89
C GLY A 612 -2.55 -20.55 -37.03
N LEU A 613 -2.43 -19.22 -37.05
CA LEU A 613 -3.34 -18.38 -36.28
C LEU A 613 -4.76 -18.34 -36.88
N CYS A 614 -4.88 -18.25 -38.21
CA CYS A 614 -6.18 -18.22 -38.88
C CYS A 614 -6.93 -19.56 -38.76
N ILE A 615 -6.25 -20.71 -38.84
CA ILE A 615 -6.92 -22.00 -38.67
C ILE A 615 -7.40 -22.22 -37.23
N ALA A 616 -6.67 -21.71 -36.23
CA ALA A 616 -7.15 -21.69 -34.85
C ALA A 616 -8.38 -20.77 -34.70
N ALA A 617 -8.34 -19.56 -35.28
CA ALA A 617 -9.45 -18.61 -35.28
C ALA A 617 -10.72 -19.17 -35.94
N LYS A 618 -10.60 -19.89 -37.07
CA LYS A 618 -11.71 -20.58 -37.74
C LYS A 618 -12.42 -21.59 -36.82
N ASN A 619 -11.69 -22.26 -35.94
CA ASN A 619 -12.24 -23.25 -35.02
C ASN A 619 -12.65 -22.66 -33.66
N GLY A 620 -12.38 -21.38 -33.45
CA GLY A 620 -12.68 -20.66 -32.23
C GLY A 620 -14.15 -20.25 -32.11
N THR A 621 -14.42 -19.45 -31.09
CA THR A 621 -15.73 -18.86 -30.80
C THR A 621 -15.61 -17.34 -30.89
N GLY A 622 -16.32 -16.70 -31.83
CA GLY A 622 -16.28 -15.25 -32.01
C GLY A 622 -16.57 -14.81 -33.45
N PRO A 623 -16.73 -13.48 -33.68
CA PRO A 623 -16.93 -12.92 -35.01
C PRO A 623 -15.73 -13.14 -35.95
N GLU A 624 -14.54 -13.43 -35.41
CA GLU A 624 -13.32 -13.71 -36.17
C GLU A 624 -13.39 -15.03 -36.95
N LYS A 625 -14.31 -15.93 -36.59
CA LYS A 625 -14.45 -17.24 -37.24
C LYS A 625 -14.72 -17.12 -38.74
N ASP A 626 -15.73 -16.34 -39.13
CA ASP A 626 -16.15 -16.20 -40.52
C ASP A 626 -15.10 -15.43 -41.34
N LEU A 627 -14.45 -14.47 -40.71
CA LEU A 627 -13.31 -13.74 -41.29
C LEU A 627 -12.14 -14.68 -41.54
N ALA A 628 -11.79 -15.53 -40.57
CA ALA A 628 -10.70 -16.49 -40.69
C ALA A 628 -10.96 -17.52 -41.79
N GLU A 629 -12.21 -17.96 -41.96
CA GLU A 629 -12.60 -18.83 -43.06
C GLU A 629 -12.36 -18.16 -44.43
N THR A 630 -12.85 -16.93 -44.60
CA THR A 630 -12.63 -16.13 -45.81
C THR A 630 -11.14 -15.90 -46.09
N VAL A 631 -10.35 -15.70 -45.03
CA VAL A 631 -8.91 -15.51 -45.14
C VAL A 631 -8.22 -16.77 -45.65
N LEU A 632 -8.54 -17.95 -45.09
CA LEU A 632 -7.89 -19.22 -45.44
C LEU A 632 -8.21 -19.70 -46.86
N TYR A 633 -9.41 -19.41 -47.36
CA TYR A 633 -9.86 -19.86 -48.68
C TYR A 633 -9.64 -18.84 -49.79
N GLU A 634 -9.64 -17.54 -49.50
CA GLU A 634 -9.56 -16.50 -50.55
C GLU A 634 -8.41 -15.52 -50.31
N SER A 635 -8.43 -14.80 -49.19
CA SER A 635 -7.54 -13.63 -49.01
C SER A 635 -6.07 -14.03 -48.95
N LEU A 636 -5.74 -15.13 -48.27
CA LEU A 636 -4.37 -15.66 -48.20
C LEU A 636 -3.85 -16.05 -49.59
N LEU A 637 -4.70 -16.62 -50.43
CA LEU A 637 -4.34 -17.02 -51.80
C LEU A 637 -4.08 -15.80 -52.68
N GLN A 638 -4.97 -14.81 -52.62
CA GLN A 638 -4.87 -13.57 -53.39
C GLN A 638 -3.66 -12.73 -52.97
N LEU A 639 -3.48 -12.48 -51.67
CA LEU A 639 -2.39 -11.66 -51.13
C LEU A 639 -1.03 -12.35 -51.28
N GLY A 640 -1.00 -13.68 -51.14
CA GLY A 640 0.19 -14.49 -51.30
C GLY A 640 0.57 -14.79 -52.74
N GLU A 641 -0.32 -14.55 -53.72
CA GLU A 641 -0.18 -15.06 -55.10
C GLU A 641 0.16 -16.57 -55.09
N ILE A 642 -0.58 -17.32 -54.28
CA ILE A 642 -0.46 -18.78 -54.15
C ILE A 642 -1.70 -19.47 -54.71
N SER A 643 -1.50 -20.59 -55.41
CA SER A 643 -2.61 -21.47 -55.82
C SER A 643 -3.07 -22.34 -54.64
N GLU A 644 -4.28 -22.89 -54.70
CA GLU A 644 -4.77 -23.87 -53.71
C GLU A 644 -3.83 -25.08 -53.61
N PHE A 645 -3.29 -25.55 -54.74
CA PHE A 645 -2.33 -26.64 -54.78
C PHE A 645 -1.02 -26.29 -54.06
N GLU A 646 -0.53 -25.05 -54.25
CA GLU A 646 0.68 -24.55 -53.56
C GLU A 646 0.43 -24.40 -52.06
N ARG A 647 -0.75 -23.93 -51.64
CA ARG A 647 -1.15 -23.88 -50.23
C ARG A 647 -1.10 -25.27 -49.59
N ASP A 648 -1.70 -26.27 -50.23
CA ASP A 648 -1.77 -27.63 -49.69
C ASP A 648 -0.39 -28.27 -49.58
N ASP A 649 0.51 -27.99 -50.52
CA ASP A 649 1.91 -28.40 -50.44
C ASP A 649 2.65 -27.70 -49.29
N LEU A 650 2.45 -26.39 -49.11
CA LEU A 650 3.03 -25.62 -48.01
C LEU A 650 2.56 -26.13 -46.65
N ILE A 651 1.27 -26.47 -46.50
CA ILE A 651 0.76 -27.04 -45.25
C ILE A 651 1.43 -28.39 -44.97
N ARG A 652 1.53 -29.27 -45.97
CA ARG A 652 2.19 -30.58 -45.81
C ARG A 652 3.67 -30.43 -45.45
N LYS A 653 4.37 -29.48 -46.08
CA LYS A 653 5.79 -29.21 -45.86
C LYS A 653 6.07 -28.62 -44.47
N HIS A 654 5.21 -27.73 -43.99
CA HIS A 654 5.41 -26.97 -42.76
C HIS A 654 4.54 -27.43 -41.58
N MET A 655 3.87 -28.56 -41.71
CA MET A 655 2.93 -29.12 -40.72
C MET A 655 3.44 -29.12 -39.28
N VAL A 656 4.70 -29.52 -39.05
CA VAL A 656 5.31 -29.53 -37.70
C VAL A 656 5.44 -28.11 -37.13
N SER A 657 5.82 -27.15 -37.97
CA SER A 657 5.95 -25.74 -37.56
C SER A 657 4.57 -25.11 -37.31
N ILE A 658 3.55 -25.48 -38.10
CA ILE A 658 2.15 -25.05 -37.88
C ILE A 658 1.66 -25.56 -36.52
N VAL A 659 1.87 -26.84 -36.22
CA VAL A 659 1.53 -27.41 -34.89
C VAL A 659 2.32 -26.71 -33.78
N GLY A 660 3.59 -26.36 -34.02
CA GLY A 660 4.39 -25.55 -33.10
C GLY A 660 3.73 -24.21 -32.78
N VAL A 661 3.30 -23.46 -33.81
CA VAL A 661 2.55 -22.20 -33.64
C VAL A 661 1.26 -22.41 -32.85
N LEU A 662 0.47 -23.44 -33.19
CA LEU A 662 -0.79 -23.75 -32.50
C LEU A 662 -0.57 -24.01 -31.00
N LEU A 663 0.53 -24.64 -30.62
CA LEU A 663 0.85 -24.88 -29.21
C LEU A 663 1.28 -23.58 -28.49
N THR A 664 1.93 -22.65 -29.19
CA THR A 664 2.35 -21.35 -28.60
C THR A 664 1.19 -20.42 -28.29
N VAL A 665 0.03 -20.62 -28.94
CA VAL A 665 -1.19 -19.82 -28.73
C VAL A 665 -2.18 -20.47 -27.76
N SER A 666 -1.73 -21.45 -26.99
CA SER A 666 -2.55 -22.12 -25.98
C SER A 666 -2.72 -21.26 -24.73
N SER A 667 -3.96 -21.15 -24.25
CA SER A 667 -4.29 -20.47 -22.99
C SER A 667 -5.07 -21.38 -22.05
N THR A 668 -4.92 -21.11 -20.76
CA THR A 668 -5.71 -21.69 -19.65
C THR A 668 -6.95 -20.87 -19.31
N ALA A 669 -7.14 -19.71 -19.95
CA ALA A 669 -8.29 -18.84 -19.73
C ALA A 669 -9.61 -19.53 -20.12
N ARG A 670 -10.68 -19.22 -19.37
CA ARG A 670 -12.02 -19.78 -19.58
C ARG A 670 -12.65 -19.31 -20.89
N GLN A 671 -12.29 -18.12 -21.37
CA GLN A 671 -12.73 -17.57 -22.65
C GLN A 671 -11.52 -17.43 -23.59
N SER A 672 -11.67 -17.88 -24.84
CA SER A 672 -10.65 -17.69 -25.87
C SER A 672 -10.79 -16.31 -26.50
N GLU A 673 -9.75 -15.49 -26.40
CA GLU A 673 -9.62 -14.23 -27.12
C GLU A 673 -8.33 -14.25 -27.94
N LEU A 674 -8.41 -13.85 -29.20
CA LEU A 674 -7.28 -13.80 -30.11
C LEU A 674 -6.14 -12.94 -29.51
N PRO A 675 -4.87 -13.39 -29.50
CA PRO A 675 -4.32 -14.53 -30.22
C PRO A 675 -4.43 -15.90 -29.53
N TYR A 676 -5.03 -16.01 -28.35
CA TYR A 676 -5.00 -17.21 -27.54
C TYR A 676 -6.29 -18.05 -27.60
N PHE A 677 -6.13 -19.37 -27.53
CA PHE A 677 -7.23 -20.31 -27.71
C PHE A 677 -7.25 -21.37 -26.61
N SER A 678 -8.44 -21.87 -26.30
CA SER A 678 -8.61 -22.96 -25.33
C SER A 678 -7.96 -24.25 -25.86
N ARG A 679 -7.56 -25.11 -24.92
CA ARG A 679 -6.95 -26.42 -25.26
C ARG A 679 -7.86 -27.28 -26.14
N GLU A 680 -9.18 -27.17 -25.98
CA GLU A 680 -10.17 -27.91 -26.77
C GLU A 680 -10.22 -27.44 -28.22
N ILE A 681 -10.19 -26.12 -28.46
CA ILE A 681 -10.12 -25.53 -29.81
C ILE A 681 -8.83 -25.97 -30.48
N LEU A 682 -7.70 -25.90 -29.77
CA LEU A 682 -6.40 -26.28 -30.31
C LEU A 682 -6.29 -27.78 -30.59
N ALA A 683 -6.84 -28.64 -29.73
CA ALA A 683 -6.86 -30.08 -29.99
C ALA A 683 -7.62 -30.42 -31.29
N ARG A 684 -8.81 -29.81 -31.49
CA ARG A 684 -9.58 -29.95 -32.74
C ARG A 684 -8.82 -29.41 -33.95
N THR A 685 -8.19 -28.25 -33.80
CA THR A 685 -7.40 -27.61 -34.87
C THR A 685 -6.18 -28.45 -35.26
N ILE A 686 -5.45 -28.98 -34.28
CA ILE A 686 -4.32 -29.88 -34.51
C ILE A 686 -4.81 -31.14 -35.22
N LYS A 687 -5.92 -31.76 -34.78
CA LYS A 687 -6.50 -32.93 -35.46
C LYS A 687 -6.77 -32.64 -36.94
N GLN A 688 -7.38 -31.50 -37.27
CA GLN A 688 -7.65 -31.10 -38.66
C GLN A 688 -6.37 -30.93 -39.49
N VAL A 689 -5.33 -30.31 -38.93
CA VAL A 689 -4.05 -30.11 -39.63
C VAL A 689 -3.31 -31.43 -39.87
N VAL A 690 -3.37 -32.34 -38.89
CA VAL A 690 -2.61 -33.61 -38.89
C VAL A 690 -3.31 -34.72 -39.68
N ASP A 691 -4.63 -34.88 -39.52
CA ASP A 691 -5.40 -35.95 -40.16
C ASP A 691 -5.82 -35.58 -41.60
N GLY A 692 -5.63 -34.32 -42.00
CA GLY A 692 -5.90 -33.76 -43.33
C GLY A 692 -7.23 -33.00 -43.42
N PHE A 693 -7.32 -32.00 -44.31
CA PHE A 693 -8.53 -31.19 -44.58
C PHE A 693 -9.74 -31.96 -45.17
N MET A 694 -9.74 -33.28 -45.06
CA MET A 694 -10.71 -34.12 -45.74
C MET A 694 -12.10 -33.99 -45.12
N ASP A 695 -13.03 -33.43 -45.88
CA ASP A 695 -14.50 -33.45 -45.75
C ASP A 695 -15.05 -34.23 -44.55
N THR A 696 -15.03 -33.62 -43.37
CA THR A 696 -15.89 -34.04 -42.26
C THR A 696 -17.13 -33.14 -42.27
N ALA A 697 -17.93 -33.29 -43.32
CA ALA A 697 -19.31 -32.83 -43.32
C ALA A 697 -20.19 -33.69 -42.39
N ASP A 698 -19.69 -34.86 -41.97
CA ASP A 698 -20.34 -35.73 -41.00
C ASP A 698 -19.26 -36.40 -40.15
N ASP A 699 -19.03 -35.92 -38.92
CA ASP A 699 -18.96 -36.82 -37.77
C ASP A 699 -19.02 -36.03 -36.45
N ASP A 700 -20.19 -36.10 -35.82
CA ASP A 700 -20.49 -35.69 -34.45
C ASP A 700 -19.96 -36.73 -33.43
N SER A 701 -18.88 -37.44 -33.74
CA SER A 701 -18.39 -38.55 -32.92
C SER A 701 -17.35 -38.07 -31.89
N ALA A 702 -17.75 -38.18 -30.62
CA ALA A 702 -17.13 -37.67 -29.40
C ALA A 702 -15.79 -38.32 -29.00
N ASP A 703 -14.98 -38.81 -29.94
CA ASP A 703 -13.66 -39.38 -29.65
C ASP A 703 -12.52 -38.47 -30.17
N THR A 704 -11.84 -37.80 -29.24
CA THR A 704 -10.61 -37.00 -29.41
C THR A 704 -9.38 -37.87 -29.74
N VAL A 705 -9.54 -38.93 -30.52
CA VAL A 705 -8.42 -39.76 -30.98
C VAL A 705 -7.85 -39.13 -32.26
N VAL A 706 -6.62 -38.63 -32.18
CA VAL A 706 -5.84 -38.20 -33.35
C VAL A 706 -5.33 -39.46 -34.03
N ILE A 707 -5.70 -39.67 -35.29
CA ILE A 707 -5.33 -40.89 -36.04
C ILE A 707 -3.86 -40.81 -36.49
N ASP A 708 -3.31 -39.58 -36.57
CA ASP A 708 -1.93 -39.26 -36.93
C ASP A 708 -1.46 -40.07 -38.13
N LYS A 709 -2.21 -39.96 -39.22
CA LYS A 709 -1.95 -40.67 -40.49
C LYS A 709 -0.55 -40.37 -41.06
N VAL A 710 0.13 -39.35 -40.55
CA VAL A 710 1.44 -38.85 -41.02
C VAL A 710 2.57 -39.09 -39.99
N ASN A 711 2.29 -39.75 -38.85
CA ASN A 711 3.24 -40.03 -37.76
C ASN A 711 4.00 -38.79 -37.26
N ILE A 712 3.31 -37.70 -36.95
CA ILE A 712 3.87 -36.50 -36.30
C ILE A 712 4.24 -36.78 -34.85
N PHE A 713 3.44 -37.58 -34.14
CA PHE A 713 3.67 -37.94 -32.74
C PHE A 713 4.66 -39.11 -32.57
N ARG A 714 5.41 -39.44 -33.62
CA ARG A 714 6.55 -40.35 -33.55
C ARG A 714 7.66 -39.71 -32.70
N ALA A 715 8.29 -40.50 -31.83
CA ALA A 715 9.22 -40.01 -30.80
C ALA A 715 10.33 -39.07 -31.34
N ASP A 716 10.84 -39.30 -32.56
CA ASP A 716 11.87 -38.49 -33.23
C ASP A 716 11.37 -37.11 -33.68
N ARG A 717 10.08 -36.96 -33.98
CA ARG A 717 9.45 -35.69 -34.40
C ARG A 717 8.83 -34.94 -33.24
N VAL A 718 8.29 -35.65 -32.26
CA VAL A 718 7.94 -35.10 -30.94
C VAL A 718 9.17 -34.49 -30.30
N PHE A 719 10.33 -35.15 -30.40
CA PHE A 719 11.60 -34.58 -29.97
C PHE A 719 11.96 -33.30 -30.74
N LYS A 720 11.65 -33.18 -32.05
CA LYS A 720 11.82 -31.91 -32.79
C LYS A 720 10.86 -30.82 -32.32
N VAL A 721 9.63 -31.15 -31.96
CA VAL A 721 8.67 -30.21 -31.36
C VAL A 721 9.18 -29.76 -29.99
N PHE A 722 9.62 -30.68 -29.13
CA PHE A 722 10.24 -30.34 -27.84
C PHE A 722 11.57 -29.60 -27.99
N CYS A 723 12.39 -29.90 -29.01
CA CYS A 723 13.61 -29.14 -29.34
C CYS A 723 13.30 -27.72 -29.83
N PHE A 724 12.23 -27.55 -30.61
CA PHE A 724 11.73 -26.24 -31.02
C PHE A 724 11.25 -25.42 -29.81
N PHE A 725 10.55 -26.08 -28.87
CA PHE A 725 10.14 -25.48 -27.59
C PHE A 725 11.34 -25.14 -26.68
N THR A 726 12.31 -26.04 -26.53
CA THR A 726 13.51 -25.78 -25.70
C THR A 726 14.44 -24.73 -26.33
N CYS A 727 14.55 -24.65 -27.66
CA CYS A 727 15.26 -23.54 -28.30
C CYS A 727 14.53 -22.20 -28.16
N SER A 728 13.19 -22.20 -28.08
CA SER A 728 12.40 -20.98 -27.86
C SER A 728 12.35 -20.56 -26.39
N MET A 729 12.51 -21.48 -25.43
CA MET A 729 12.63 -21.19 -23.99
C MET A 729 14.04 -20.75 -23.55
N PHE A 730 15.07 -21.01 -24.36
CA PHE A 730 16.48 -20.66 -24.06
C PHE A 730 16.96 -19.36 -24.74
N ILE A 731 16.05 -18.58 -25.34
CA ILE A 731 16.31 -17.22 -25.87
C ILE A 731 15.57 -16.21 -25.01
#